data_AF-A0A6P7ZFF8-F1
#
_entry.id   AF-A0A6P7ZFF8-F1
#
_cell.length_a   1.000
_cell.length_b   1.000
_cell.length_c   1.000
_cell.angle_alpha   90.00
_cell.angle_beta   90.00
_cell.angle_gamma   90.00
#
_symmetry.space_group_name_H-M   'P 1'
#
loop_
_entity.id
_entity.type
_entity.pdbx_description
1 polymer ?
#
loop_
_entity_poly.entity_id
_entity_poly.type
_entity_poly.pdbx_seq_one_letter_code
_entity_poly.pdbx_strand_id
1 'polypeptide(L)'
;MAHLLGNRNCIDSLRKDITDLQGAIVDVFSRVGAVRYPSWKFPDKISCDLDLVALLENYDHVEDDPEFSQHSHVLLLELVIDRLLLLLQSFTGYMEILTSKHGIPASRLMGPSMSIGLTVRKYWNSLMKLGSLYQKVSSEKKFNKDDSPTHQPALTMIDGKERIKSSTSQASLSNNCLIRSSQSQHSDQQTTSVSNSRSQCSYYTVSVDTRTVGCQTVESALVPCDSCATAQASLREVSNAIIKACQNQGLPSSLCKFQEVVQEMLGNRILTATEMSYWASEQSKDISRINKQLVELMQLVNPLKAELEASEVEKVKLKSQIEDFIKDIQKEKDEQGRQQMLSKHCLEEIKLENLENMTRWEKAKKELQTRAADLEENVSTLKKELTLQHNAIQDLELTKEKLLDQMRTEMADKCEVVALEDQVRLLTSQLESKNRDLHCSSLALDKERARIENMLRHEASLQAKQKALLQQLDSLDQECEELRISVSDAEEDKTRLEKEIKEIEQQRQQVQAKLHEQQALTKQLQQEKDSLEQATAELCKNISELEVVIQEQKKRETLLVTFPELNIPSEVYFESSGNLAEDMEKQMQANSIRIGILEDENARLRTSLSKLRDSAQQGALKLIPQTQLWPCSGTSSETSQDTEIPRDGARVDSSVGVVVELERKKGR
;
A
#
# COMPACT_ATOMS: atom_id res chain seq x y z
N MET A 1 -18.01 -28.16 7.49
CA MET A 1 -18.27 -29.39 8.28
C MET A 1 -17.24 -30.49 8.03
N ALA A 2 -16.79 -30.76 6.79
CA ALA A 2 -15.85 -31.85 6.49
C ALA A 2 -14.56 -31.89 7.37
N HIS A 3 -14.00 -30.74 7.76
CA HIS A 3 -12.75 -30.63 8.54
C HIS A 3 -12.76 -31.23 9.96
N LEU A 4 -13.89 -31.80 10.43
CA LEU A 4 -13.98 -32.50 11.72
C LEU A 4 -14.03 -34.03 11.57
N LEU A 5 -14.22 -34.55 10.34
CA LEU A 5 -14.25 -35.98 10.09
C LEU A 5 -12.85 -36.58 10.30
N GLY A 6 -12.74 -37.66 11.06
CA GLY A 6 -11.45 -38.25 11.43
C GLY A 6 -10.63 -37.47 12.47
N ASN A 7 -11.14 -36.37 13.03
CA ASN A 7 -10.42 -35.61 14.06
C ASN A 7 -10.26 -36.43 15.35
N ARG A 8 -9.03 -36.47 15.89
CA ARG A 8 -8.63 -37.19 17.11
C ARG A 8 -9.58 -36.96 18.29
N ASN A 9 -9.88 -35.71 18.63
CA ASN A 9 -10.74 -35.37 19.78
C ASN A 9 -12.18 -35.91 19.62
N CYS A 10 -12.67 -36.00 18.37
CA CYS A 10 -13.98 -36.59 18.08
C CYS A 10 -13.95 -38.12 18.16
N ILE A 11 -12.88 -38.75 17.71
CA ILE A 11 -12.65 -40.20 17.84
C ILE A 11 -12.56 -40.56 19.34
N ASP A 12 -11.73 -39.87 20.11
CA ASP A 12 -11.59 -40.06 21.56
C ASP A 12 -12.93 -39.87 22.32
N SER A 13 -13.74 -38.88 21.93
CA SER A 13 -15.10 -38.71 22.47
C SER A 13 -15.99 -39.91 22.16
N LEU A 14 -16.07 -40.34 20.88
CA LEU A 14 -16.93 -41.46 20.49
C LEU A 14 -16.52 -42.77 21.17
N ARG A 15 -15.23 -43.03 21.34
CA ARG A 15 -14.68 -44.18 22.10
C ARG A 15 -15.17 -44.17 23.54
N LYS A 16 -15.16 -43.00 24.18
CA LYS A 16 -15.70 -42.81 25.52
C LYS A 16 -17.22 -42.97 25.56
N ASP A 17 -17.96 -42.35 24.63
CA ASP A 17 -19.41 -42.43 24.56
C ASP A 17 -19.90 -43.88 24.41
N ILE A 18 -19.22 -44.71 23.60
CA ILE A 18 -19.48 -46.16 23.50
C ILE A 18 -19.27 -46.87 24.84
N THR A 19 -18.21 -46.50 25.57
CA THR A 19 -17.84 -47.10 26.87
C THR A 19 -18.87 -46.74 27.96
N ASP A 20 -19.23 -45.46 28.07
CA ASP A 20 -20.23 -44.97 29.03
C ASP A 20 -21.63 -45.56 28.71
N LEU A 21 -22.00 -45.66 27.43
CA LEU A 21 -23.23 -46.33 27.01
C LEU A 21 -23.23 -47.83 27.33
N GLN A 22 -22.11 -48.52 27.13
CA GLN A 22 -22.00 -49.95 27.51
C GLN A 22 -22.12 -50.14 29.02
N GLY A 23 -21.57 -49.23 29.84
CA GLY A 23 -21.79 -49.21 31.29
C GLY A 23 -23.27 -49.10 31.66
N ALA A 24 -24.01 -48.20 31.01
CA ALA A 24 -25.47 -48.07 31.20
C ALA A 24 -26.25 -49.31 30.75
N ILE A 25 -25.84 -49.96 29.64
CA ILE A 25 -26.45 -51.22 29.17
C ILE A 25 -26.23 -52.34 30.19
N VAL A 26 -25.04 -52.43 30.80
CA VAL A 26 -24.72 -53.43 31.84
C VAL A 26 -25.55 -53.22 33.11
N ASP A 27 -25.76 -51.98 33.57
CA ASP A 27 -26.68 -51.71 34.69
C ASP A 27 -28.10 -52.19 34.38
N VAL A 28 -28.64 -51.90 33.19
CA VAL A 28 -29.98 -52.38 32.82
C VAL A 28 -30.01 -53.91 32.72
N PHE A 29 -29.00 -54.54 32.11
CA PHE A 29 -28.88 -56.00 32.02
C PHE A 29 -28.80 -56.69 33.39
N SER A 30 -28.22 -56.05 34.41
CA SER A 30 -28.22 -56.60 35.79
C SER A 30 -29.64 -56.81 36.35
N ARG A 31 -30.64 -56.09 35.81
CA ARG A 31 -32.03 -56.07 36.28
C ARG A 31 -32.99 -56.86 35.39
N VAL A 32 -32.62 -57.15 34.14
CA VAL A 32 -33.49 -57.85 33.15
C VAL A 32 -32.86 -59.06 32.46
N GLY A 33 -31.56 -59.33 32.70
CA GLY A 33 -30.75 -60.26 31.92
C GLY A 33 -30.25 -59.65 30.61
N ALA A 34 -29.33 -60.34 29.94
CA ALA A 34 -28.81 -59.90 28.63
C ALA A 34 -29.89 -60.01 27.55
N VAL A 35 -30.24 -58.88 26.92
CA VAL A 35 -31.35 -58.80 25.96
C VAL A 35 -30.84 -58.99 24.52
N ARG A 36 -31.19 -60.13 23.92
CA ARG A 36 -30.68 -60.58 22.62
C ARG A 36 -31.47 -60.02 21.43
N TYR A 37 -31.00 -58.90 20.90
CA TYR A 37 -31.39 -58.39 19.58
C TYR A 37 -30.21 -58.48 18.59
N PRO A 38 -30.44 -58.62 17.27
CA PRO A 38 -29.40 -58.42 16.26
C PRO A 38 -28.79 -57.01 16.38
N SER A 39 -27.49 -56.87 16.14
CA SER A 39 -26.84 -55.56 16.03
C SER A 39 -27.36 -54.81 14.81
N TRP A 40 -27.60 -53.51 14.98
CA TRP A 40 -27.92 -52.58 13.89
C TRP A 40 -26.69 -52.33 13.01
N LYS A 41 -25.50 -52.24 13.61
CA LYS A 41 -24.22 -52.07 12.89
C LYS A 41 -23.69 -53.36 12.26
N PHE A 42 -23.89 -54.50 12.91
CA PHE A 42 -23.43 -55.82 12.45
C PHE A 42 -24.61 -56.82 12.44
N PRO A 43 -25.49 -56.81 11.42
CA PRO A 43 -26.73 -57.60 11.41
C PRO A 43 -26.53 -59.13 11.46
N ASP A 44 -25.32 -59.61 11.21
CA ASP A 44 -24.84 -60.98 11.38
C ASP A 44 -24.60 -61.39 12.85
N LYS A 45 -24.52 -60.41 13.77
CA LYS A 45 -24.15 -60.60 15.19
C LYS A 45 -25.28 -60.18 16.13
N ILE A 46 -25.24 -60.72 17.35
CA ILE A 46 -26.13 -60.29 18.45
C ILE A 46 -25.50 -59.07 19.14
N SER A 47 -26.29 -58.01 19.33
CA SER A 47 -25.82 -56.72 19.85
C SER A 47 -25.26 -56.80 21.28
N CYS A 48 -25.82 -57.65 22.15
CA CYS A 48 -25.28 -57.87 23.50
C CYS A 48 -23.99 -58.70 23.52
N ASP A 49 -23.68 -59.41 22.43
CA ASP A 49 -22.55 -60.34 22.32
C ASP A 49 -21.40 -59.77 21.44
N LEU A 50 -21.41 -58.44 21.18
CA LEU A 50 -20.31 -57.76 20.48
C LEU A 50 -19.10 -57.59 21.42
N ASP A 51 -17.92 -58.01 20.96
CA ASP A 51 -16.66 -57.69 21.61
C ASP A 51 -16.28 -56.22 21.37
N LEU A 52 -16.69 -55.37 22.30
CA LEU A 52 -16.40 -53.94 22.27
C LEU A 52 -14.94 -53.61 22.58
N VAL A 53 -14.18 -54.51 23.24
CA VAL A 53 -12.76 -54.29 23.48
C VAL A 53 -12.03 -54.42 22.15
N ALA A 54 -12.23 -55.54 21.44
CA ALA A 54 -11.66 -55.73 20.11
C ALA A 54 -12.14 -54.66 19.11
N LEU A 55 -13.42 -54.23 19.16
CA LEU A 55 -13.91 -53.17 18.27
C LEU A 55 -13.26 -51.80 18.57
N LEU A 56 -13.00 -51.46 19.84
CA LEU A 56 -12.30 -50.23 20.20
C LEU A 56 -10.78 -50.35 19.96
N GLU A 57 -10.17 -51.52 20.03
CA GLU A 57 -8.77 -51.71 19.62
C GLU A 57 -8.58 -51.58 18.11
N ASN A 58 -9.57 -51.98 17.30
CA ASN A 58 -9.50 -51.92 15.83
C ASN A 58 -9.90 -50.58 15.20
N TYR A 59 -10.54 -49.66 15.94
CA TYR A 59 -11.02 -48.37 15.39
C TYR A 59 -10.55 -47.18 16.24
N ASP A 60 -9.32 -46.74 16.01
CA ASP A 60 -8.69 -45.61 16.68
C ASP A 60 -8.22 -44.53 15.69
N HIS A 61 -7.67 -43.43 16.19
CA HIS A 61 -7.04 -42.37 15.40
C HIS A 61 -5.60 -42.74 15.01
N VAL A 62 -5.24 -42.51 13.74
CA VAL A 62 -3.90 -42.73 13.19
C VAL A 62 -3.47 -41.44 12.49
N GLU A 63 -2.40 -40.82 12.99
CA GLU A 63 -1.95 -39.49 12.52
C GLU A 63 -1.44 -39.51 11.07
N ASP A 64 -0.84 -40.62 10.63
CA ASP A 64 -0.36 -40.83 9.25
C ASP A 64 -1.43 -41.34 8.26
N ASP A 65 -2.63 -41.71 8.74
CA ASP A 65 -3.71 -42.22 7.88
C ASP A 65 -5.05 -41.48 8.14
N PRO A 66 -5.34 -40.44 7.33
CA PRO A 66 -6.57 -39.68 7.44
C PRO A 66 -7.79 -40.42 6.86
N GLU A 67 -7.62 -41.42 6.00
CA GLU A 67 -8.73 -42.20 5.42
C GLU A 67 -9.20 -43.25 6.44
N PHE A 68 -8.27 -43.97 7.06
CA PHE A 68 -8.55 -44.86 8.19
C PHE A 68 -9.13 -44.07 9.37
N SER A 69 -8.57 -42.92 9.74
CA SER A 69 -9.13 -42.09 10.82
C SER A 69 -10.57 -41.65 10.53
N GLN A 70 -10.89 -41.27 9.28
CA GLN A 70 -12.26 -40.96 8.87
C GLN A 70 -13.18 -42.21 8.91
N HIS A 71 -12.68 -43.37 8.50
CA HIS A 71 -13.41 -44.64 8.57
C HIS A 71 -13.73 -45.03 10.02
N SER A 72 -12.73 -45.01 10.92
CA SER A 72 -12.89 -45.23 12.36
C SER A 72 -13.91 -44.27 12.96
N HIS A 73 -13.84 -42.97 12.65
CA HIS A 73 -14.81 -41.98 13.12
C HIS A 73 -16.26 -42.32 12.72
N VAL A 74 -16.49 -42.73 11.47
CA VAL A 74 -17.82 -43.14 10.99
C VAL A 74 -18.28 -44.44 11.66
N LEU A 75 -17.41 -45.45 11.77
CA LEU A 75 -17.76 -46.73 12.39
C LEU A 75 -18.05 -46.61 13.89
N LEU A 76 -17.30 -45.77 14.62
CA LEU A 76 -17.56 -45.47 16.02
C LEU A 76 -18.90 -44.74 16.18
N LEU A 77 -19.24 -43.78 15.31
CA LEU A 77 -20.54 -43.11 15.31
C LEU A 77 -21.70 -44.08 15.05
N GLU A 78 -21.54 -45.01 14.11
CA GLU A 78 -22.52 -46.08 13.87
C GLU A 78 -22.63 -47.05 15.06
N LEU A 79 -21.52 -47.31 15.77
CA LEU A 79 -21.50 -48.15 16.97
C LEU A 79 -22.17 -47.44 18.18
N VAL A 80 -22.06 -46.11 18.30
CA VAL A 80 -22.86 -45.31 19.25
C VAL A 80 -24.35 -45.48 18.98
N ILE A 81 -24.78 -45.42 17.71
CA ILE A 81 -26.19 -45.64 17.33
C ILE A 81 -26.64 -47.07 17.70
N ASP A 82 -25.81 -48.07 17.46
CA ASP A 82 -26.07 -49.46 17.85
C ASP A 82 -26.22 -49.63 19.38
N ARG A 83 -25.32 -49.04 20.18
CA ARG A 83 -25.41 -49.03 21.66
C ARG A 83 -26.68 -48.34 22.14
N LEU A 84 -27.02 -47.17 21.60
CA LEU A 84 -28.25 -46.44 21.94
C LEU A 84 -29.51 -47.25 21.64
N LEU A 85 -29.53 -47.99 20.51
CA LEU A 85 -30.63 -48.89 20.16
C LEU A 85 -30.74 -50.06 21.14
N LEU A 86 -29.62 -50.71 21.49
CA LEU A 86 -29.61 -51.78 22.49
C LEU A 86 -30.09 -51.28 23.87
N LEU A 87 -29.67 -50.07 24.28
CA LEU A 87 -30.11 -49.45 25.54
C LEU A 87 -31.63 -49.21 25.56
N LEU A 88 -32.19 -48.62 24.49
CA LEU A 88 -33.65 -48.42 24.35
C LEU A 88 -34.42 -49.75 24.33
N GLN A 89 -33.89 -50.76 23.65
CA GLN A 89 -34.44 -52.12 23.60
C GLN A 89 -34.43 -52.79 24.99
N SER A 90 -33.35 -52.59 25.76
CA SER A 90 -33.17 -53.12 27.11
C SER A 90 -34.12 -52.45 28.11
N PHE A 91 -34.22 -51.12 28.10
CA PHE A 91 -35.23 -50.40 28.89
C PHE A 91 -36.66 -50.76 28.47
N THR A 92 -36.92 -51.05 27.19
CA THR A 92 -38.23 -51.55 26.77
C THR A 92 -38.55 -52.89 27.43
N GLY A 93 -37.57 -53.80 27.52
CA GLY A 93 -37.71 -55.05 28.27
C GLY A 93 -37.95 -54.83 29.77
N TYR A 94 -37.22 -53.91 30.41
CA TYR A 94 -37.41 -53.53 31.81
C TYR A 94 -38.83 -53.01 32.07
N MET A 95 -39.34 -52.12 31.22
CA MET A 95 -40.70 -51.60 31.34
C MET A 95 -41.77 -52.66 31.03
N GLU A 96 -41.50 -53.61 30.11
CA GLU A 96 -42.39 -54.75 29.86
C GLU A 96 -42.44 -55.72 31.05
N ILE A 97 -41.33 -55.92 31.76
CA ILE A 97 -41.29 -56.68 33.03
C ILE A 97 -42.07 -55.94 34.13
N LEU A 98 -41.83 -54.64 34.32
CA LEU A 98 -42.53 -53.82 35.33
C LEU A 98 -44.04 -53.64 35.07
N THR A 99 -44.49 -53.75 33.81
CA THR A 99 -45.91 -53.59 33.45
C THR A 99 -46.65 -54.93 33.32
N SER A 100 -45.95 -56.07 33.26
CA SER A 100 -46.58 -57.39 33.21
C SER A 100 -47.06 -57.84 34.59
N LYS A 101 -48.34 -58.25 34.69
CA LYS A 101 -48.87 -58.95 35.87
C LYS A 101 -48.58 -60.44 35.91
N HIS A 102 -48.00 -61.00 34.86
CA HIS A 102 -47.57 -62.40 34.81
C HIS A 102 -46.04 -62.46 34.74
N GLY A 103 -45.43 -63.19 35.69
CA GLY A 103 -44.00 -63.52 35.62
C GLY A 103 -43.69 -64.46 34.46
N ILE A 104 -42.38 -64.66 34.22
CA ILE A 104 -41.79 -65.30 33.04
C ILE A 104 -41.84 -64.40 31.79
N PRO A 105 -40.72 -63.75 31.39
CA PRO A 105 -40.63 -63.14 30.07
C PRO A 105 -40.60 -64.25 29.01
N ALA A 106 -41.49 -64.18 28.03
CA ALA A 106 -41.47 -65.10 26.90
C ALA A 106 -40.24 -64.80 26.02
N SER A 107 -39.30 -65.74 25.95
CA SER A 107 -38.14 -65.67 25.04
C SER A 107 -38.60 -65.72 23.59
N ARG A 108 -38.92 -64.55 23.02
CA ARG A 108 -39.13 -64.39 21.59
C ARG A 108 -37.78 -64.13 20.94
N LEU A 109 -37.37 -65.00 20.03
CA LEU A 109 -36.49 -64.59 18.94
C LEU A 109 -37.19 -63.44 18.22
N MET A 110 -36.74 -62.21 18.45
CA MET A 110 -37.27 -61.04 17.73
C MET A 110 -36.63 -60.97 16.35
N GLY A 111 -37.45 -60.65 15.35
CA GLY A 111 -37.07 -60.77 13.95
C GLY A 111 -35.94 -59.83 13.50
N PRO A 112 -35.45 -59.98 12.26
CA PRO A 112 -34.34 -59.20 11.73
C PRO A 112 -34.55 -57.69 11.91
N SER A 113 -33.53 -57.03 12.46
CA SER A 113 -33.36 -55.58 12.54
C SER A 113 -34.66 -54.77 12.72
N MET A 114 -35.17 -54.70 13.96
CA MET A 114 -36.18 -53.70 14.32
C MET A 114 -35.68 -52.29 13.94
N SER A 115 -36.37 -51.63 13.00
CA SER A 115 -35.92 -50.32 12.52
C SER A 115 -35.93 -49.28 13.64
N ILE A 116 -35.02 -48.29 13.57
CA ILE A 116 -34.82 -47.27 14.61
C ILE A 116 -36.14 -46.65 15.07
N GLY A 117 -36.99 -46.23 14.12
CA GLY A 117 -38.30 -45.65 14.42
C GLY A 117 -39.30 -46.62 15.07
N LEU A 118 -39.21 -47.93 14.82
CA LEU A 118 -40.03 -48.94 15.51
C LEU A 118 -39.49 -49.22 16.93
N THR A 119 -38.17 -49.28 17.11
CA THR A 119 -37.55 -49.40 18.44
C THR A 119 -37.93 -48.23 19.34
N VAL A 120 -37.75 -46.99 18.87
CA VAL A 120 -38.12 -45.77 19.61
C VAL A 120 -39.63 -45.74 19.91
N ARG A 121 -40.48 -46.12 18.96
CA ARG A 121 -41.95 -46.20 19.15
C ARG A 121 -42.35 -47.27 20.17
N LYS A 122 -41.68 -48.44 20.17
CA LYS A 122 -41.93 -49.51 21.16
C LYS A 122 -41.54 -49.03 22.57
N TYR A 123 -40.36 -48.42 22.71
CA TYR A 123 -39.90 -47.80 23.95
C TYR A 123 -40.90 -46.78 24.48
N TRP A 124 -41.28 -45.79 23.66
CA TRP A 124 -42.23 -44.74 24.05
C TRP A 124 -43.60 -45.31 24.48
N ASN A 125 -44.13 -46.27 23.73
CA ASN A 125 -45.39 -46.92 24.06
C ASN A 125 -45.32 -47.69 25.40
N SER A 126 -44.18 -48.30 25.73
CA SER A 126 -43.98 -48.96 27.02
C SER A 126 -43.77 -47.98 28.17
N LEU A 127 -43.10 -46.85 27.93
CA LEU A 127 -42.96 -45.75 28.89
C LEU A 127 -44.32 -45.12 29.24
N MET A 128 -45.18 -44.88 28.24
CA MET A 128 -46.55 -44.37 28.46
C MET A 128 -47.44 -45.37 29.22
N LYS A 129 -47.25 -46.67 29.03
CA LYS A 129 -47.93 -47.71 29.84
C LYS A 129 -47.46 -47.66 31.30
N LEU A 130 -46.14 -47.59 31.54
CA LEU A 130 -45.60 -47.50 32.89
C LEU A 130 -46.07 -46.20 33.60
N GLY A 131 -46.10 -45.08 32.89
CA GLY A 131 -46.62 -43.80 33.38
C GLY A 131 -48.10 -43.87 33.78
N SER A 132 -48.96 -44.51 32.98
CA SER A 132 -50.38 -44.66 33.33
C SER A 132 -50.62 -45.62 34.50
N LEU A 133 -49.80 -46.67 34.67
CA LEU A 133 -49.82 -47.49 35.90
C LEU A 133 -49.38 -46.68 37.13
N TYR A 134 -48.30 -45.90 37.03
CA TYR A 134 -47.84 -45.04 38.13
C TYR A 134 -48.90 -43.99 38.52
N GLN A 135 -49.53 -43.35 37.53
CA GLN A 135 -50.62 -42.40 37.76
C GLN A 135 -51.82 -43.07 38.46
N LYS A 136 -52.19 -44.28 38.04
CA LYS A 136 -53.27 -45.05 38.68
C LYS A 136 -52.95 -45.38 40.14
N VAL A 137 -51.76 -45.94 40.43
CA VAL A 137 -51.31 -46.23 41.80
C VAL A 137 -51.24 -44.96 42.65
N SER A 138 -50.86 -43.81 42.07
CA SER A 138 -50.85 -42.51 42.75
C SER A 138 -52.27 -42.01 43.08
N SER A 139 -53.26 -42.26 42.22
CA SER A 139 -54.67 -41.97 42.52
C SER A 139 -55.27 -42.93 43.58
N GLU A 140 -54.93 -44.22 43.54
CA GLU A 140 -55.36 -45.21 44.54
C GLU A 140 -54.77 -44.89 45.93
N LYS A 141 -53.55 -44.36 45.99
CA LYS A 141 -52.94 -43.83 47.24
C LYS A 141 -53.57 -42.54 47.77
N LYS A 142 -54.36 -41.81 46.99
CA LYS A 142 -55.08 -40.61 47.46
C LYS A 142 -56.43 -40.92 48.10
N PHE A 143 -57.10 -41.99 47.70
CA PHE A 143 -58.40 -42.38 48.29
C PHE A 143 -58.26 -43.11 49.64
N ASN A 144 -57.19 -43.87 49.85
CA ASN A 144 -56.98 -44.67 51.07
C ASN A 144 -56.27 -43.88 52.20
N LYS A 145 -56.59 -42.59 52.39
CA LYS A 145 -55.86 -41.72 53.34
C LYS A 145 -56.74 -40.82 54.20
N ASP A 146 -58.01 -41.19 54.39
CA ASP A 146 -58.99 -40.40 55.14
C ASP A 146 -59.78 -41.30 56.10
N ASP A 147 -59.08 -41.91 57.09
CA ASP A 147 -59.73 -42.47 58.27
C ASP A 147 -58.74 -42.68 59.46
N SER A 148 -58.75 -41.76 60.42
CA SER A 148 -58.17 -41.86 61.79
C SER A 148 -56.61 -41.94 61.96
N PRO A 149 -56.07 -41.71 63.18
CA PRO A 149 -54.69 -41.19 63.34
C PRO A 149 -53.67 -42.12 64.03
N THR A 150 -52.41 -41.64 64.04
CA THR A 150 -51.29 -42.06 64.93
C THR A 150 -50.72 -43.46 64.70
N HIS A 151 -49.66 -43.54 63.89
CA HIS A 151 -48.33 -44.03 64.29
C HIS A 151 -47.31 -43.74 63.16
N GLN A 152 -46.04 -43.52 63.49
CA GLN A 152 -44.97 -43.37 62.50
C GLN A 152 -44.50 -44.75 61.99
N PRO A 153 -44.42 -44.97 60.67
CA PRO A 153 -43.60 -46.02 60.08
C PRO A 153 -42.32 -45.40 59.52
N ALA A 154 -41.16 -45.76 60.07
CA ALA A 154 -39.89 -45.54 59.38
C ALA A 154 -39.86 -46.42 58.13
N LEU A 155 -39.49 -45.85 56.97
CA LEU A 155 -39.25 -46.64 55.77
C LEU A 155 -37.91 -47.35 55.92
N THR A 156 -37.96 -48.66 56.18
CA THR A 156 -36.79 -49.52 56.19
C THR A 156 -36.12 -49.56 54.82
N MET A 157 -34.81 -49.35 54.81
CA MET A 157 -33.97 -49.68 53.65
C MET A 157 -34.12 -51.18 53.36
N ILE A 158 -34.29 -51.54 52.09
CA ILE A 158 -34.32 -52.94 51.68
C ILE A 158 -32.86 -53.44 51.67
N ASP A 159 -32.50 -54.24 52.68
CA ASP A 159 -31.19 -54.89 52.76
C ASP A 159 -31.03 -55.96 51.67
N GLY A 160 -29.90 -55.90 50.96
CA GLY A 160 -29.61 -56.75 49.82
C GLY A 160 -29.03 -58.10 50.25
N LYS A 161 -29.88 -59.06 50.64
CA LYS A 161 -29.42 -60.38 51.08
C LYS A 161 -30.13 -61.54 50.39
N GLU A 162 -29.63 -61.89 49.20
CA GLU A 162 -30.12 -63.01 48.41
C GLU A 162 -29.91 -64.35 49.12
N ARG A 163 -31.00 -64.95 49.60
CA ARG A 163 -30.98 -66.31 50.14
C ARG A 163 -31.12 -67.31 48.99
N ILE A 164 -30.01 -67.59 48.30
CA ILE A 164 -29.93 -68.59 47.23
C ILE A 164 -30.46 -69.93 47.75
N LYS A 165 -31.60 -70.39 47.21
CA LYS A 165 -32.12 -71.75 47.42
C LYS A 165 -31.52 -72.67 46.37
N SER A 166 -30.41 -73.34 46.72
CA SER A 166 -29.77 -74.37 45.90
C SER A 166 -30.59 -75.66 45.86
N SER A 167 -31.67 -75.66 45.07
CA SER A 167 -32.43 -76.86 44.72
C SER A 167 -31.66 -77.72 43.73
N THR A 168 -30.77 -78.59 44.22
CA THR A 168 -29.97 -79.48 43.37
C THR A 168 -30.63 -80.85 43.19
N SER A 169 -31.45 -80.98 42.17
CA SER A 169 -31.83 -82.29 41.62
C SER A 169 -30.69 -82.84 40.77
N GLN A 170 -30.15 -84.03 41.08
CA GLN A 170 -29.20 -84.73 40.21
C GLN A 170 -29.69 -86.10 39.74
N ALA A 171 -30.01 -86.13 38.46
CA ALA A 171 -29.90 -87.27 37.56
C ALA A 171 -28.97 -86.78 36.42
N SER A 172 -28.10 -87.58 35.79
CA SER A 172 -27.81 -89.01 35.91
C SER A 172 -26.62 -89.38 35.01
N LEU A 173 -26.05 -90.59 35.16
CA LEU A 173 -25.15 -91.28 34.20
C LEU A 173 -23.72 -90.68 34.04
N SER A 174 -22.65 -91.44 33.75
CA SER A 174 -22.36 -92.89 33.86
C SER A 174 -20.85 -93.15 33.63
N ASN A 175 -20.42 -94.42 33.80
CA ASN A 175 -19.18 -95.04 33.27
C ASN A 175 -17.85 -94.73 34.01
N ASN A 176 -16.89 -95.67 34.19
CA ASN A 176 -16.91 -97.13 33.98
C ASN A 176 -15.75 -97.87 34.72
N CYS A 177 -15.73 -99.21 34.56
CA CYS A 177 -14.74 -100.21 35.05
C CYS A 177 -14.86 -100.58 36.55
N LEU A 178 -15.36 -101.77 36.96
CA LEU A 178 -14.88 -103.16 36.75
C LEU A 178 -13.62 -103.45 37.60
N ILE A 179 -13.60 -104.45 38.50
CA ILE A 179 -13.61 -105.93 38.30
C ILE A 179 -14.22 -106.59 39.58
N ARG A 180 -15.32 -107.39 39.59
CA ARG A 180 -15.49 -108.85 39.32
C ARG A 180 -14.43 -109.78 39.98
N SER A 181 -14.66 -110.50 41.08
CA SER A 181 -15.45 -111.76 41.17
C SER A 181 -15.44 -112.27 42.63
N SER A 182 -16.49 -112.91 43.18
CA SER A 182 -16.82 -114.35 43.16
C SER A 182 -16.01 -115.30 44.09
N GLN A 183 -16.74 -116.04 44.93
CA GLN A 183 -16.50 -117.43 45.40
C GLN A 183 -15.33 -117.80 46.36
N SER A 184 -15.71 -117.95 47.64
CA SER A 184 -15.66 -119.21 48.42
C SER A 184 -14.34 -119.79 48.99
N GLN A 185 -14.51 -120.76 49.91
CA GLN A 185 -13.52 -121.65 50.53
C GLN A 185 -12.72 -121.00 51.69
N HIS A 186 -12.80 -121.55 52.92
CA HIS A 186 -12.01 -122.67 53.51
C HIS A 186 -10.53 -122.31 53.71
N SER A 187 -9.84 -122.69 54.80
CA SER A 187 -10.24 -123.36 56.05
C SER A 187 -9.12 -123.19 57.11
N ASP A 188 -9.30 -123.88 58.24
CA ASP A 188 -8.27 -124.40 59.15
C ASP A 188 -7.78 -123.47 60.28
N GLN A 189 -7.96 -123.80 61.57
CA GLN A 189 -7.80 -125.04 62.37
C GLN A 189 -6.44 -125.12 63.06
N GLN A 190 -6.46 -124.89 64.38
CA GLN A 190 -5.91 -125.78 65.40
C GLN A 190 -6.79 -125.61 66.65
N THR A 191 -7.44 -126.60 67.28
CA THR A 191 -7.23 -128.04 67.49
C THR A 191 -6.26 -128.41 68.61
N THR A 192 -6.70 -128.26 69.86
CA THR A 192 -6.41 -129.19 70.97
C THR A 192 -7.75 -129.59 71.61
N SER A 193 -8.38 -130.72 71.23
CA SER A 193 -8.01 -132.13 71.37
C SER A 193 -8.39 -132.73 72.74
N VAL A 194 -9.50 -133.51 72.74
CA VAL A 194 -9.70 -134.75 73.52
C VAL A 194 -9.57 -134.61 75.06
N SER A 195 -10.66 -134.77 75.81
CA SER A 195 -11.05 -136.13 76.20
C SER A 195 -12.56 -136.32 76.34
N ASN A 196 -13.08 -137.31 75.61
CA ASN A 196 -14.48 -137.71 75.63
C ASN A 196 -14.58 -139.09 76.31
N SER A 197 -14.99 -139.14 77.58
CA SER A 197 -15.23 -140.38 78.30
C SER A 197 -16.71 -140.79 78.21
N ARG A 198 -16.93 -141.84 77.41
CA ARG A 198 -18.07 -142.77 77.38
C ARG A 198 -18.85 -142.78 78.70
N SER A 199 -20.17 -142.63 78.69
CA SER A 199 -21.10 -143.69 78.26
C SER A 199 -20.79 -145.04 78.93
N GLN A 200 -21.26 -145.23 80.17
CA GLN A 200 -21.54 -146.55 80.71
C GLN A 200 -22.63 -146.48 81.78
N CYS A 201 -23.88 -146.58 81.36
CA CYS A 201 -24.91 -147.18 82.22
C CYS A 201 -24.61 -148.69 82.24
N SER A 202 -24.13 -149.21 83.38
CA SER A 202 -23.83 -150.64 83.52
C SER A 202 -23.68 -151.05 84.99
N TYR A 203 -24.34 -152.16 85.31
CA TYR A 203 -24.16 -153.02 86.48
C TYR A 203 -24.06 -152.37 87.87
N TYR A 204 -25.18 -152.49 88.60
CA TYR A 204 -25.23 -153.41 89.75
C TYR A 204 -23.88 -153.76 90.40
N THR A 205 -23.34 -152.86 91.22
CA THR A 205 -22.67 -153.32 92.44
C THR A 205 -23.74 -153.79 93.41
N VAL A 206 -24.18 -155.04 93.21
CA VAL A 206 -24.84 -155.82 94.26
C VAL A 206 -23.97 -155.69 95.51
N SER A 207 -24.56 -155.23 96.61
CA SER A 207 -23.91 -155.19 97.91
C SER A 207 -23.38 -156.60 98.22
N VAL A 208 -22.05 -156.72 98.34
CA VAL A 208 -21.40 -157.99 98.66
C VAL A 208 -22.02 -158.53 99.95
N ASP A 209 -22.43 -159.80 99.95
CA ASP A 209 -23.13 -160.43 101.07
C ASP A 209 -22.15 -160.73 102.23
N THR A 210 -21.64 -159.67 102.85
CA THR A 210 -20.87 -159.73 104.08
C THR A 210 -21.82 -159.79 105.26
N ARG A 211 -22.44 -160.97 105.43
CA ARG A 211 -23.39 -161.38 106.47
C ARG A 211 -24.85 -160.97 106.20
N THR A 212 -25.53 -161.82 105.45
CA THR A 212 -26.93 -162.24 105.67
C THR A 212 -27.12 -162.74 107.11
N VAL A 213 -27.19 -161.81 108.07
CA VAL A 213 -27.74 -162.10 109.40
C VAL A 213 -29.25 -162.20 109.24
N GLY A 214 -29.73 -163.40 108.91
CA GLY A 214 -31.15 -163.71 108.78
C GLY A 214 -31.88 -163.63 110.12
N CYS A 215 -32.22 -162.41 110.56
CA CYS A 215 -33.00 -162.15 111.78
C CYS A 215 -34.33 -161.40 111.53
N GLN A 216 -34.76 -161.29 110.27
CA GLN A 216 -36.19 -161.19 109.98
C GLN A 216 -36.81 -162.58 109.92
N THR A 217 -37.34 -163.03 111.07
CA THR A 217 -38.31 -164.12 111.14
C THR A 217 -39.64 -163.63 110.56
N VAL A 218 -40.59 -164.55 110.36
CA VAL A 218 -41.94 -164.19 109.85
C VAL A 218 -42.64 -163.14 110.73
N GLU A 219 -42.29 -163.09 112.02
CA GLU A 219 -42.81 -162.12 112.99
C GLU A 219 -42.16 -160.73 112.86
N SER A 220 -40.83 -160.65 112.65
CA SER A 220 -40.13 -159.36 112.48
C SER A 220 -40.13 -158.82 111.04
N ALA A 221 -40.77 -159.53 110.10
CA ALA A 221 -41.22 -158.97 108.83
C ALA A 221 -42.51 -158.10 108.96
N LEU A 222 -43.23 -158.19 110.09
CA LEU A 222 -44.49 -157.48 110.33
C LEU A 222 -44.31 -156.13 111.06
N VAL A 223 -43.09 -155.79 111.46
CA VAL A 223 -42.74 -154.56 112.17
C VAL A 223 -41.75 -153.73 111.34
N PRO A 224 -42.01 -152.45 111.02
CA PRO A 224 -41.07 -151.61 110.27
C PRO A 224 -39.77 -151.33 111.05
N CYS A 225 -38.66 -151.13 110.33
CA CYS A 225 -37.38 -150.77 110.94
C CYS A 225 -37.19 -149.25 111.08
N ASP A 226 -36.33 -148.84 112.03
CA ASP A 226 -36.08 -147.43 112.37
C ASP A 226 -35.53 -146.60 111.20
N SER A 227 -34.74 -147.21 110.30
CA SER A 227 -34.25 -146.54 109.09
C SER A 227 -35.39 -146.12 108.16
N CYS A 228 -36.43 -146.94 108.01
CA CYS A 228 -37.64 -146.58 107.26
C CYS A 228 -38.44 -145.51 107.99
N ALA A 229 -38.59 -145.59 109.32
CA ALA A 229 -39.26 -144.57 110.11
C ALA A 229 -38.58 -143.19 109.96
N THR A 230 -37.24 -143.16 110.04
CA THR A 230 -36.42 -141.94 109.90
C THR A 230 -36.49 -141.35 108.50
N ALA A 231 -36.42 -142.19 107.45
CA ALA A 231 -36.57 -141.76 106.06
C ALA A 231 -37.96 -141.15 105.80
N GLN A 232 -39.03 -141.72 106.36
CA GLN A 232 -40.38 -141.18 106.22
C GLN A 232 -40.60 -139.90 107.04
N ALA A 233 -39.96 -139.76 108.21
CA ALA A 233 -39.98 -138.50 108.97
C ALA A 233 -39.33 -137.36 108.17
N SER A 234 -38.12 -137.58 107.65
CA SER A 234 -37.43 -136.59 106.79
C SER A 234 -38.22 -136.27 105.52
N LEU A 235 -38.87 -137.27 104.90
CA LEU A 235 -39.77 -137.02 103.76
C LEU A 235 -40.95 -136.12 104.14
N ARG A 236 -41.59 -136.32 105.30
CA ARG A 236 -42.66 -135.43 105.79
C ARG A 236 -42.14 -133.99 106.00
N GLU A 237 -40.92 -133.80 106.51
CA GLU A 237 -40.29 -132.48 106.66
C GLU A 237 -40.05 -131.78 105.30
N VAL A 238 -39.42 -132.46 104.34
CA VAL A 238 -39.20 -131.94 102.98
C VAL A 238 -40.54 -131.63 102.29
N SER A 239 -41.56 -132.43 102.55
CA SER A 239 -42.91 -132.23 102.01
C SER A 239 -43.57 -130.97 102.58
N ASN A 240 -43.48 -130.75 103.90
CA ASN A 240 -43.93 -129.51 104.54
C ASN A 240 -43.21 -128.28 103.97
N ALA A 241 -41.92 -128.39 103.60
CA ALA A 241 -41.18 -127.31 102.95
C ALA A 241 -41.67 -127.03 101.52
N ILE A 242 -41.97 -128.07 100.73
CA ILE A 242 -42.50 -127.94 99.36
C ILE A 242 -43.94 -127.38 99.37
N ILE A 243 -44.78 -127.82 100.30
CA ILE A 243 -46.13 -127.28 100.52
C ILE A 243 -46.06 -125.77 100.80
N LYS A 244 -45.17 -125.35 101.72
CA LYS A 244 -44.92 -123.93 102.02
C LYS A 244 -44.37 -123.16 100.81
N ALA A 245 -43.48 -123.76 100.02
CA ALA A 245 -42.96 -123.14 98.81
C ALA A 245 -44.07 -122.92 97.75
N CYS A 246 -44.98 -123.88 97.57
CA CYS A 246 -46.17 -123.68 96.75
C CYS A 246 -47.07 -122.56 97.29
N GLN A 247 -47.43 -122.61 98.58
CA GLN A 247 -48.29 -121.61 99.24
C GLN A 247 -47.72 -120.19 99.13
N ASN A 248 -46.42 -120.01 99.38
CA ASN A 248 -45.73 -118.72 99.26
C ASN A 248 -45.69 -118.18 97.82
N GLN A 249 -45.85 -119.04 96.81
CA GLN A 249 -45.92 -118.67 95.39
C GLN A 249 -47.37 -118.62 94.87
N GLY A 250 -48.38 -118.80 95.73
CA GLY A 250 -49.79 -118.88 95.33
C GLY A 250 -50.16 -120.14 94.54
N LEU A 251 -49.27 -121.13 94.46
CA LEU A 251 -49.46 -122.35 93.69
C LEU A 251 -50.27 -123.39 94.49
N PRO A 252 -51.20 -124.13 93.84
CA PRO A 252 -51.88 -125.23 94.48
C PRO A 252 -50.88 -126.36 94.78
N SER A 253 -50.95 -126.94 95.98
CA SER A 253 -50.20 -128.15 96.34
C SER A 253 -51.10 -129.39 96.25
N SER A 254 -50.60 -130.41 95.56
CA SER A 254 -51.17 -131.76 95.52
C SER A 254 -50.75 -132.55 96.77
N LEU A 255 -49.52 -132.31 97.21
CA LEU A 255 -48.90 -132.96 98.36
C LEU A 255 -49.59 -132.60 99.67
N CYS A 256 -50.05 -131.35 99.83
CA CYS A 256 -50.86 -130.90 100.97
C CYS A 256 -52.13 -131.75 101.12
N LYS A 257 -52.90 -131.90 100.04
CA LYS A 257 -54.13 -132.70 100.00
C LYS A 257 -53.88 -134.18 100.28
N PHE A 258 -52.77 -134.73 99.75
CA PHE A 258 -52.42 -136.13 100.02
C PHE A 258 -51.96 -136.32 101.47
N GLN A 259 -51.19 -135.38 102.03
CA GLN A 259 -50.76 -135.38 103.43
C GLN A 259 -51.96 -135.27 104.38
N GLU A 260 -52.94 -134.41 104.09
CA GLU A 260 -54.22 -134.32 104.82
C GLU A 260 -54.93 -135.69 104.84
N VAL A 261 -55.21 -136.28 103.68
CA VAL A 261 -55.90 -137.59 103.57
C VAL A 261 -55.11 -138.71 104.24
N VAL A 262 -53.79 -138.77 104.08
CA VAL A 262 -52.93 -139.79 104.73
C VAL A 262 -52.91 -139.62 106.25
N GLN A 263 -52.86 -138.38 106.74
CA GLN A 263 -52.84 -138.11 108.18
C GLN A 263 -54.22 -138.34 108.83
N GLU A 264 -55.32 -138.17 108.09
CA GLU A 264 -56.67 -138.54 108.53
C GLU A 264 -56.90 -140.07 108.52
N MET A 265 -56.49 -140.77 107.44
CA MET A 265 -56.74 -142.20 107.26
C MET A 265 -55.77 -143.13 108.00
N LEU A 266 -54.50 -142.72 108.16
CA LEU A 266 -53.40 -143.56 108.66
C LEU A 266 -52.61 -142.91 109.82
N GLY A 267 -52.78 -141.61 110.05
CA GLY A 267 -52.11 -140.87 111.13
C GLY A 267 -50.59 -140.93 111.07
N ASN A 268 -49.98 -141.34 112.18
CA ASN A 268 -48.53 -141.52 112.31
C ASN A 268 -48.06 -142.95 112.02
N ARG A 269 -48.88 -143.76 111.33
CA ARG A 269 -48.43 -145.07 110.83
C ARG A 269 -47.38 -144.87 109.72
N ILE A 270 -46.44 -145.81 109.67
CA ILE A 270 -45.43 -145.91 108.61
C ILE A 270 -46.12 -146.37 107.31
N LEU A 271 -45.87 -145.62 106.24
CA LEU A 271 -46.48 -145.78 104.92
C LEU A 271 -45.94 -147.02 104.20
N THR A 272 -46.81 -147.67 103.44
CA THR A 272 -46.48 -148.75 102.51
C THR A 272 -45.67 -148.24 101.31
N ALA A 273 -45.03 -149.15 100.57
CA ALA A 273 -44.31 -148.81 99.34
C ALA A 273 -45.21 -148.15 98.27
N THR A 274 -46.49 -148.53 98.21
CA THR A 274 -47.48 -147.95 97.28
C THR A 274 -47.77 -146.49 97.64
N GLU A 275 -48.09 -146.23 98.91
CA GLU A 275 -48.34 -144.86 99.43
C GLU A 275 -47.09 -143.98 99.29
N MET A 276 -45.89 -144.56 99.51
CA MET A 276 -44.61 -143.90 99.30
C MET A 276 -44.39 -143.49 97.84
N SER A 277 -44.73 -144.37 96.89
CA SER A 277 -44.64 -144.05 95.45
C SER A 277 -45.63 -142.94 95.04
N TYR A 278 -46.83 -142.94 95.62
CA TYR A 278 -47.84 -141.91 95.37
C TYR A 278 -47.39 -140.56 95.96
N TRP A 279 -46.87 -140.57 97.20
CA TRP A 279 -46.29 -139.41 97.89
C TRP A 279 -45.20 -138.74 97.05
N ALA A 280 -44.24 -139.52 96.55
CA ALA A 280 -43.18 -139.04 95.66
C ALA A 280 -43.74 -138.48 94.34
N SER A 281 -44.85 -139.03 93.83
CA SER A 281 -45.51 -138.50 92.62
C SER A 281 -46.20 -137.14 92.84
N GLU A 282 -46.89 -136.95 93.97
CA GLU A 282 -47.51 -135.66 94.31
C GLU A 282 -46.46 -134.60 94.62
N GLN A 283 -45.38 -134.99 95.30
CA GLN A 283 -44.22 -134.13 95.55
C GLN A 283 -43.56 -133.68 94.23
N SER A 284 -43.41 -134.61 93.27
CA SER A 284 -42.85 -134.31 91.94
C SER A 284 -43.73 -133.35 91.14
N LYS A 285 -45.07 -133.47 91.22
CA LYS A 285 -46.00 -132.53 90.59
C LYS A 285 -45.85 -131.12 91.16
N ASP A 286 -45.72 -131.00 92.47
CA ASP A 286 -45.63 -129.71 93.16
C ASP A 286 -44.29 -129.01 92.88
N ILE A 287 -43.16 -129.75 92.91
CA ILE A 287 -41.86 -129.26 92.43
C ILE A 287 -41.94 -128.82 90.96
N SER A 288 -42.65 -129.56 90.11
CA SER A 288 -42.82 -129.22 88.69
C SER A 288 -43.60 -127.92 88.48
N ARG A 289 -44.58 -127.60 89.34
CA ARG A 289 -45.30 -126.30 89.33
C ARG A 289 -44.38 -125.16 89.73
N ILE A 290 -43.59 -125.33 90.80
CA ILE A 290 -42.59 -124.33 91.25
C ILE A 290 -41.57 -124.06 90.13
N ASN A 291 -41.04 -125.11 89.49
CA ASN A 291 -40.08 -124.97 88.39
C ASN A 291 -40.70 -124.27 87.17
N LYS A 292 -41.95 -124.57 86.81
CA LYS A 292 -42.67 -123.87 85.74
C LYS A 292 -42.84 -122.38 86.06
N GLN A 293 -43.26 -122.05 87.27
CA GLN A 293 -43.43 -120.67 87.73
C GLN A 293 -42.09 -119.90 87.72
N LEU A 294 -41.00 -120.54 88.13
CA LEU A 294 -39.65 -119.95 88.10
C LEU A 294 -39.19 -119.67 86.64
N VAL A 295 -39.43 -120.60 85.72
CA VAL A 295 -39.11 -120.42 84.29
C VAL A 295 -39.94 -119.28 83.68
N GLU A 296 -41.24 -119.19 84.00
CA GLU A 296 -42.11 -118.10 83.52
C GLU A 296 -41.68 -116.73 84.09
N LEU A 297 -41.30 -116.66 85.36
CA LEU A 297 -40.71 -115.45 85.95
C LEU A 297 -39.37 -115.08 85.29
N MET A 298 -38.50 -116.04 84.99
CA MET A 298 -37.25 -115.76 84.25
C MET A 298 -37.52 -115.29 82.81
N GLN A 299 -38.56 -115.80 82.14
CA GLN A 299 -38.98 -115.35 80.82
C GLN A 299 -39.53 -113.91 80.82
N LEU A 300 -40.05 -113.43 81.95
CA LEU A 300 -40.48 -112.02 82.12
C LEU A 300 -39.32 -111.11 82.55
N VAL A 301 -38.43 -111.56 83.43
CA VAL A 301 -37.32 -110.76 83.97
C VAL A 301 -36.19 -110.56 82.97
N ASN A 302 -35.84 -111.58 82.17
CA ASN A 302 -34.71 -111.50 81.25
C ASN A 302 -34.89 -110.42 80.14
N PRO A 303 -36.06 -110.28 79.48
CA PRO A 303 -36.30 -109.18 78.55
C PRO A 303 -36.19 -107.79 79.20
N LEU A 304 -36.79 -107.60 80.38
CA LEU A 304 -36.73 -106.33 81.12
C LEU A 304 -35.30 -105.97 81.52
N LYS A 305 -34.47 -106.95 81.86
CA LYS A 305 -33.03 -106.73 82.13
C LYS A 305 -32.27 -106.32 80.87
N ALA A 306 -32.54 -106.95 79.73
CA ALA A 306 -31.92 -106.60 78.45
C ALA A 306 -32.36 -105.22 77.94
N GLU A 307 -33.63 -104.86 78.15
CA GLU A 307 -34.18 -103.53 77.83
C GLU A 307 -33.58 -102.43 78.72
N LEU A 308 -33.37 -102.70 80.02
CA LEU A 308 -32.66 -101.81 80.93
C LEU A 308 -31.20 -101.62 80.49
N GLU A 309 -30.45 -102.70 80.22
CA GLU A 309 -29.07 -102.64 79.73
C GLU A 309 -28.96 -101.86 78.40
N ALA A 310 -29.90 -102.06 77.48
CA ALA A 310 -29.97 -101.31 76.23
C ALA A 310 -30.26 -99.81 76.45
N SER A 311 -31.19 -99.48 77.36
CA SER A 311 -31.52 -98.09 77.71
C SER A 311 -30.36 -97.37 78.41
N GLU A 312 -29.58 -98.06 79.23
CA GLU A 312 -28.36 -97.50 79.84
C GLU A 312 -27.28 -97.21 78.78
N VAL A 313 -27.08 -98.09 77.80
CA VAL A 313 -26.18 -97.85 76.66
C VAL A 313 -26.64 -96.66 75.82
N GLU A 314 -27.93 -96.55 75.50
CA GLU A 314 -28.49 -95.41 74.77
C GLU A 314 -28.32 -94.10 75.57
N LYS A 315 -28.59 -94.11 76.87
CA LYS A 315 -28.40 -92.97 77.78
C LYS A 315 -26.94 -92.49 77.84
N VAL A 316 -25.97 -93.40 77.79
CA VAL A 316 -24.54 -93.04 77.70
C VAL A 316 -24.22 -92.43 76.33
N LYS A 317 -24.73 -93.02 75.24
CA LYS A 317 -24.56 -92.50 73.87
C LYS A 317 -25.14 -91.10 73.71
N LEU A 318 -26.37 -90.86 74.20
CA LEU A 318 -27.02 -89.55 74.17
C LEU A 318 -26.26 -88.50 75.00
N LYS A 319 -25.71 -88.88 76.16
CA LYS A 319 -24.83 -88.00 76.94
C LYS A 319 -23.58 -87.58 76.15
N SER A 320 -22.88 -88.52 75.52
CA SER A 320 -21.70 -88.20 74.68
C SER A 320 -22.09 -87.24 73.56
N GLN A 321 -23.20 -87.48 72.87
CA GLN A 321 -23.70 -86.59 71.81
C GLN A 321 -24.01 -85.18 72.33
N ILE A 322 -24.64 -85.05 73.50
CA ILE A 322 -24.89 -83.74 74.14
C ILE A 322 -23.58 -83.04 74.50
N GLU A 323 -22.60 -83.75 75.06
CA GLU A 323 -21.28 -83.20 75.38
C GLU A 323 -20.54 -82.75 74.11
N ASP A 324 -20.64 -83.49 73.01
CA ASP A 324 -20.02 -83.12 71.73
C ASP A 324 -20.72 -81.91 71.09
N PHE A 325 -22.06 -81.85 71.10
CA PHE A 325 -22.79 -80.64 70.68
C PHE A 325 -22.45 -79.42 71.54
N ILE A 326 -22.23 -79.57 72.85
CA ILE A 326 -21.79 -78.47 73.73
C ILE A 326 -20.39 -77.98 73.31
N LYS A 327 -19.45 -78.89 72.99
CA LYS A 327 -18.11 -78.53 72.50
C LYS A 327 -18.20 -77.77 71.18
N ASP A 328 -19.05 -78.20 70.25
CA ASP A 328 -19.17 -77.58 68.93
C ASP A 328 -19.89 -76.23 68.97
N ILE A 329 -20.96 -76.08 69.77
CA ILE A 329 -21.61 -74.78 70.03
C ILE A 329 -20.61 -73.78 70.64
N GLN A 330 -19.74 -74.23 71.55
CA GLN A 330 -18.72 -73.37 72.14
C GLN A 330 -17.65 -72.94 71.11
N LYS A 331 -17.19 -73.85 70.23
CA LYS A 331 -16.29 -73.50 69.11
C LYS A 331 -16.93 -72.48 68.16
N GLU A 332 -18.19 -72.70 67.77
CA GLU A 332 -18.91 -71.80 66.85
C GLU A 332 -19.07 -70.41 67.46
N LYS A 333 -19.42 -70.33 68.75
CA LYS A 333 -19.51 -69.09 69.51
C LYS A 333 -18.17 -68.34 69.61
N ASP A 334 -17.07 -69.05 69.84
CA ASP A 334 -15.73 -68.44 69.95
C ASP A 334 -15.24 -67.93 68.59
N GLU A 335 -15.48 -68.68 67.50
CA GLU A 335 -15.19 -68.23 66.13
C GLU A 335 -16.10 -67.06 65.71
N GLN A 336 -17.39 -67.09 66.05
CA GLN A 336 -18.31 -65.97 65.83
C GLN A 336 -17.84 -64.70 66.57
N GLY A 337 -17.38 -64.84 67.82
CA GLY A 337 -16.79 -63.74 68.59
C GLY A 337 -15.52 -63.20 67.94
N ARG A 338 -14.63 -64.08 67.47
CA ARG A 338 -13.41 -63.70 66.73
C ARG A 338 -13.74 -62.95 65.44
N GLN A 339 -14.69 -63.44 64.65
CA GLN A 339 -15.09 -62.80 63.39
C GLN A 339 -15.86 -61.49 63.62
N GLN A 340 -16.65 -61.38 64.70
CA GLN A 340 -17.27 -60.11 65.11
C GLN A 340 -16.21 -59.07 65.50
N MET A 341 -15.15 -59.45 66.22
CA MET A 341 -14.04 -58.57 66.57
C MET A 341 -13.25 -58.10 65.34
N LEU A 342 -12.94 -59.00 64.39
CA LEU A 342 -12.29 -58.65 63.13
C LEU A 342 -13.15 -57.72 62.26
N SER A 343 -14.45 -58.03 62.14
CA SER A 343 -15.41 -57.18 61.43
C SER A 343 -15.51 -55.77 62.05
N LYS A 344 -15.52 -55.68 63.39
CA LYS A 344 -15.51 -54.40 64.12
C LYS A 344 -14.20 -53.62 63.89
N HIS A 345 -13.04 -54.28 63.86
CA HIS A 345 -11.76 -53.62 63.56
C HIS A 345 -11.75 -53.05 62.15
N CYS A 346 -12.06 -53.88 61.15
CA CYS A 346 -12.12 -53.49 59.74
C CYS A 346 -13.10 -52.33 59.51
N LEU A 347 -14.25 -52.34 60.18
CA LEU A 347 -15.23 -51.24 60.10
C LEU A 347 -14.73 -49.94 60.77
N GLU A 348 -13.92 -50.00 61.82
CA GLU A 348 -13.32 -48.80 62.43
C GLU A 348 -12.14 -48.25 61.61
N GLU A 349 -11.36 -49.13 61.01
CA GLU A 349 -10.28 -48.82 60.06
C GLU A 349 -10.82 -48.14 58.80
N ILE A 350 -11.90 -48.69 58.21
CA ILE A 350 -12.64 -48.08 57.10
C ILE A 350 -13.23 -46.72 57.49
N LYS A 351 -13.74 -46.52 58.71
CA LYS A 351 -14.18 -45.18 59.16
C LYS A 351 -13.01 -44.19 59.22
N LEU A 352 -11.86 -44.61 59.77
CA LEU A 352 -10.69 -43.75 59.91
C LEU A 352 -10.16 -43.32 58.53
N GLU A 353 -10.05 -44.28 57.59
CA GLU A 353 -9.65 -43.98 56.22
C GLU A 353 -10.65 -43.05 55.51
N ASN A 354 -11.96 -43.29 55.68
CA ASN A 354 -12.99 -42.40 55.14
C ASN A 354 -12.94 -41.00 55.75
N LEU A 355 -12.65 -40.87 57.05
CA LEU A 355 -12.49 -39.57 57.71
C LEU A 355 -11.25 -38.84 57.19
N GLU A 356 -10.11 -39.52 57.08
CA GLU A 356 -8.90 -38.97 56.45
C GLU A 356 -9.19 -38.52 55.02
N ASN A 357 -9.73 -39.39 54.18
CA ASN A 357 -10.09 -39.08 52.80
C ASN A 357 -11.05 -37.87 52.73
N MET A 358 -12.03 -37.76 53.62
CA MET A 358 -12.92 -36.60 53.70
C MET A 358 -12.15 -35.29 54.03
N THR A 359 -11.18 -35.33 54.95
CA THR A 359 -10.34 -34.16 55.24
C THR A 359 -9.41 -33.79 54.07
N ARG A 360 -8.86 -34.79 53.35
CA ARG A 360 -8.06 -34.60 52.13
C ARG A 360 -8.90 -33.94 51.04
N TRP A 361 -10.12 -34.43 50.78
CA TRP A 361 -11.05 -33.86 49.80
C TRP A 361 -11.50 -32.44 50.16
N GLU A 362 -11.85 -32.17 51.42
CA GLU A 362 -12.26 -30.83 51.85
C GLU A 362 -11.10 -29.82 51.79
N LYS A 363 -9.85 -30.26 52.01
CA LYS A 363 -8.65 -29.44 51.78
C LYS A 363 -8.42 -29.16 50.30
N ALA A 364 -8.46 -30.19 49.44
CA ALA A 364 -8.31 -30.04 48.00
C ALA A 364 -9.39 -29.14 47.37
N LYS A 365 -10.64 -29.28 47.82
CA LYS A 365 -11.77 -28.41 47.47
C LYS A 365 -11.49 -26.94 47.81
N LYS A 366 -10.96 -26.66 49.00
CA LYS A 366 -10.59 -25.29 49.41
C LYS A 366 -9.44 -24.72 48.58
N GLU A 367 -8.41 -25.53 48.30
CA GLU A 367 -7.31 -25.12 47.41
C GLU A 367 -7.76 -24.85 45.96
N LEU A 368 -8.75 -25.60 45.47
CA LEU A 368 -9.37 -25.34 44.16
C LEU A 368 -10.24 -24.08 44.20
N GLN A 369 -10.96 -23.83 45.30
CA GLN A 369 -11.76 -22.60 45.48
C GLN A 369 -10.89 -21.34 45.56
N THR A 370 -9.74 -21.37 46.24
CA THR A 370 -8.82 -20.21 46.24
C THR A 370 -8.24 -20.00 44.84
N ARG A 371 -7.71 -21.05 44.19
CA ARG A 371 -7.16 -20.94 42.81
C ARG A 371 -8.21 -20.45 41.80
N ALA A 372 -9.48 -20.80 41.98
CA ALA A 372 -10.56 -20.30 41.13
C ALA A 372 -10.80 -18.80 41.33
N ALA A 373 -10.79 -18.32 42.58
CA ALA A 373 -10.89 -16.89 42.89
C ALA A 373 -9.67 -16.10 42.37
N ASP A 374 -8.46 -16.64 42.56
CA ASP A 374 -7.21 -16.06 42.03
C ASP A 374 -7.29 -15.90 40.50
N LEU A 375 -7.82 -16.91 39.80
CA LEU A 375 -8.02 -16.87 38.34
C LEU A 375 -9.15 -15.89 37.92
N GLU A 376 -10.23 -15.78 38.69
CA GLU A 376 -11.31 -14.82 38.43
C GLU A 376 -10.86 -13.37 38.61
N GLU A 377 -10.00 -13.10 39.61
CA GLU A 377 -9.33 -11.79 39.75
C GLU A 377 -8.41 -11.51 38.56
N ASN A 378 -7.55 -12.46 38.17
CA ASN A 378 -6.65 -12.29 37.02
C ASN A 378 -7.40 -12.09 35.69
N VAL A 379 -8.52 -12.79 35.47
CA VAL A 379 -9.41 -12.54 34.32
C VAL A 379 -10.04 -11.15 34.42
N SER A 380 -10.34 -10.66 35.62
CA SER A 380 -10.92 -9.33 35.85
C SER A 380 -9.91 -8.18 35.70
N THR A 381 -8.63 -8.39 36.02
CA THR A 381 -7.55 -7.41 35.74
C THR A 381 -7.22 -7.38 34.25
N LEU A 382 -7.08 -8.55 33.59
CA LEU A 382 -6.85 -8.63 32.15
C LEU A 382 -8.00 -8.03 31.32
N LYS A 383 -9.26 -8.16 31.76
CA LYS A 383 -10.40 -7.46 31.13
C LYS A 383 -10.29 -5.94 31.23
N LYS A 384 -9.88 -5.41 32.40
CA LYS A 384 -9.66 -3.96 32.58
C LYS A 384 -8.54 -3.46 31.68
N GLU A 385 -7.41 -4.16 31.66
CA GLU A 385 -6.27 -3.84 30.80
C GLU A 385 -6.68 -3.85 29.32
N LEU A 386 -7.40 -4.88 28.87
CA LEU A 386 -7.92 -4.95 27.50
C LEU A 386 -8.81 -3.76 27.14
N THR A 387 -9.66 -3.29 28.05
CA THR A 387 -10.47 -2.07 27.82
C THR A 387 -9.62 -0.79 27.80
N LEU A 388 -8.57 -0.68 28.61
CA LEU A 388 -7.65 0.47 28.57
C LEU A 388 -6.87 0.51 27.25
N GLN A 389 -6.34 -0.64 26.80
CA GLN A 389 -5.66 -0.78 25.52
C GLN A 389 -6.59 -0.48 24.34
N HIS A 390 -7.85 -0.93 24.39
CA HIS A 390 -8.84 -0.63 23.34
C HIS A 390 -9.13 0.89 23.25
N ASN A 391 -9.34 1.55 24.38
CA ASN A 391 -9.54 3.01 24.42
C ASN A 391 -8.31 3.76 23.91
N ALA A 392 -7.11 3.34 24.30
CA ALA A 392 -5.85 3.95 23.82
C ALA A 392 -5.65 3.78 22.31
N ILE A 393 -6.05 2.65 21.73
CA ILE A 393 -6.07 2.45 20.27
C ILE A 393 -7.09 3.41 19.62
N GLN A 394 -8.28 3.57 20.20
CA GLN A 394 -9.30 4.49 19.67
C GLN A 394 -8.84 5.96 19.70
N ASP A 395 -8.15 6.39 20.75
CA ASP A 395 -7.53 7.73 20.82
C ASP A 395 -6.40 7.92 19.79
N LEU A 396 -5.63 6.86 19.52
CA LEU A 396 -4.60 6.86 18.46
C LEU A 396 -5.22 6.90 17.05
N GLU A 397 -6.36 6.24 16.83
CA GLU A 397 -7.11 6.32 15.57
C GLU A 397 -7.70 7.72 15.36
N LEU A 398 -8.30 8.31 16.40
CA LEU A 398 -8.85 9.68 16.37
C LEU A 398 -7.76 10.75 16.18
N THR A 399 -6.57 10.57 16.73
CA THR A 399 -5.44 11.50 16.51
C THR A 399 -4.81 11.33 15.13
N LYS A 400 -4.70 10.09 14.62
CA LYS A 400 -4.33 9.81 13.23
C LYS A 400 -5.29 10.46 12.23
N GLU A 401 -6.61 10.38 12.45
CA GLU A 401 -7.60 11.00 11.57
C GLU A 401 -7.46 12.54 11.54
N LYS A 402 -7.32 13.17 12.72
CA LYS A 402 -7.05 14.63 12.83
C LYS A 402 -5.76 15.05 12.12
N LEU A 403 -4.70 14.25 12.20
CA LEU A 403 -3.44 14.52 11.50
C LEU A 403 -3.58 14.38 9.98
N LEU A 404 -4.38 13.43 9.50
CA LEU A 404 -4.70 13.30 8.07
C LEU A 404 -5.55 14.47 7.56
N ASP A 405 -6.46 15.01 8.37
CA ASP A 405 -7.22 16.23 8.04
C ASP A 405 -6.32 17.47 8.01
N GLN A 406 -5.46 17.64 9.01
CA GLN A 406 -4.46 18.73 9.02
C GLN A 406 -3.51 18.67 7.82
N MET A 407 -3.07 17.46 7.43
CA MET A 407 -2.29 17.26 6.21
C MET A 407 -3.10 17.59 4.95
N ARG A 408 -4.40 17.26 4.91
CA ARG A 408 -5.29 17.63 3.78
C ARG A 408 -5.46 19.14 3.66
N THR A 409 -5.66 19.87 4.77
CA THR A 409 -5.75 21.34 4.74
C THR A 409 -4.42 21.96 4.37
N GLU A 410 -3.30 21.57 5.00
CA GLU A 410 -1.97 22.08 4.64
C GLU A 410 -1.62 21.88 3.16
N MET A 411 -2.04 20.76 2.55
CA MET A 411 -1.83 20.51 1.12
C MET A 411 -2.73 21.36 0.22
N ALA A 412 -3.93 21.73 0.67
CA ALA A 412 -4.76 22.71 -0.03
C ALA A 412 -4.15 24.12 0.07
N ASP A 413 -3.75 24.53 1.27
CA ASP A 413 -3.10 25.82 1.53
C ASP A 413 -1.81 25.98 0.71
N LYS A 414 -0.99 24.93 0.62
CA LYS A 414 0.23 24.91 -0.23
C LYS A 414 -0.10 25.05 -1.72
N CYS A 415 -1.19 24.44 -2.19
CA CYS A 415 -1.65 24.61 -3.57
C CYS A 415 -2.14 26.04 -3.84
N GLU A 416 -2.82 26.68 -2.89
CA GLU A 416 -3.22 28.09 -3.00
C GLU A 416 -1.99 29.02 -3.00
N VAL A 417 -1.01 28.80 -2.12
CA VAL A 417 0.25 29.55 -2.10
C VAL A 417 0.99 29.43 -3.43
N VAL A 418 1.11 28.24 -4.02
CA VAL A 418 1.75 28.06 -5.33
C VAL A 418 0.98 28.79 -6.45
N ALA A 419 -0.35 28.77 -6.43
CA ALA A 419 -1.16 29.51 -7.40
C ALA A 419 -0.99 31.04 -7.25
N LEU A 420 -0.88 31.54 -6.02
CA LEU A 420 -0.59 32.95 -5.73
C LEU A 420 0.85 33.33 -6.13
N GLU A 421 1.83 32.46 -5.91
CA GLU A 421 3.21 32.65 -6.40
C GLU A 421 3.26 32.74 -7.93
N ASP A 422 2.53 31.89 -8.66
CA ASP A 422 2.44 31.97 -10.12
C ASP A 422 1.74 33.26 -10.58
N GLN A 423 0.70 33.70 -9.87
CA GLN A 423 0.06 34.99 -10.15
C GLN A 423 1.01 36.18 -9.91
N VAL A 424 1.81 36.14 -8.84
CA VAL A 424 2.84 37.15 -8.55
C VAL A 424 3.95 37.10 -9.60
N ARG A 425 4.44 35.92 -10.01
CA ARG A 425 5.42 35.78 -11.12
C ARG A 425 4.88 36.40 -12.41
N LEU A 426 3.62 36.12 -12.76
CA LEU A 426 2.96 36.67 -13.93
C LEU A 426 2.87 38.20 -13.85
N LEU A 427 2.35 38.75 -12.75
CA LEU A 427 2.21 40.20 -12.56
C LEU A 427 3.56 40.92 -12.56
N THR A 428 4.60 40.36 -11.96
CA THR A 428 5.97 40.88 -12.03
C THR A 428 6.47 40.93 -13.47
N SER A 429 6.30 39.85 -14.25
CA SER A 429 6.73 39.84 -15.66
C SER A 429 6.00 40.88 -16.53
N GLN A 430 4.72 41.14 -16.24
CA GLN A 430 3.94 42.19 -16.90
C GLN A 430 4.42 43.58 -16.49
N LEU A 431 4.69 43.80 -15.19
CA LEU A 431 5.21 45.06 -14.67
C LEU A 431 6.59 45.39 -15.26
N GLU A 432 7.50 44.41 -15.30
CA GLU A 432 8.80 44.54 -15.97
C GLU A 432 8.65 44.90 -17.45
N SER A 433 7.71 44.27 -18.16
CA SER A 433 7.46 44.60 -19.56
C SER A 433 6.92 46.01 -19.74
N LYS A 434 5.98 46.44 -18.88
CA LYS A 434 5.47 47.82 -18.92
C LYS A 434 6.52 48.85 -18.52
N ASN A 435 7.44 48.51 -17.60
CA ASN A 435 8.55 49.37 -17.24
C ASN A 435 9.57 49.49 -18.40
N ARG A 436 9.82 48.38 -19.14
CA ARG A 436 10.58 48.41 -20.41
C ARG A 436 9.90 49.28 -21.47
N ASP A 437 8.58 49.13 -21.68
CA ASP A 437 7.80 49.94 -22.63
C ASP A 437 7.88 51.45 -22.30
N LEU A 438 7.75 51.79 -21.01
CA LEU A 438 7.87 53.16 -20.49
C LEU A 438 9.28 53.71 -20.65
N HIS A 439 10.33 52.93 -20.36
CA HIS A 439 11.71 53.34 -20.55
C HIS A 439 12.03 53.61 -22.02
N CYS A 440 11.59 52.74 -22.94
CA CYS A 440 11.70 52.97 -24.39
C CYS A 440 10.96 54.23 -24.84
N SER A 441 9.80 54.51 -24.24
CA SER A 441 9.00 55.71 -24.51
C SER A 441 9.67 56.99 -23.97
N SER A 442 10.28 56.96 -22.78
CA SER A 442 11.09 58.07 -22.27
C SER A 442 12.28 58.35 -23.19
N LEU A 443 13.04 57.32 -23.57
CA LEU A 443 14.16 57.44 -24.51
C LEU A 443 13.74 57.95 -25.90
N ALA A 444 12.49 57.78 -26.31
CA ALA A 444 11.94 58.40 -27.51
C ALA A 444 11.62 59.89 -27.27
N LEU A 445 10.93 60.23 -26.19
CA LEU A 445 10.61 61.62 -25.81
C LEU A 445 11.87 62.47 -25.60
N ASP A 446 12.92 61.91 -24.99
CA ASP A 446 14.19 62.60 -24.76
C ASP A 446 14.95 62.83 -26.09
N LYS A 447 14.81 61.94 -27.08
CA LYS A 447 15.30 62.18 -28.45
C LYS A 447 14.54 63.29 -29.15
N GLU A 448 13.21 63.35 -29.02
CA GLU A 448 12.42 64.46 -29.58
C GLU A 448 12.75 65.79 -28.90
N ARG A 449 12.92 65.80 -27.57
CA ARG A 449 13.40 66.98 -26.82
C ARG A 449 14.76 67.47 -27.33
N ALA A 450 15.73 66.57 -27.51
CA ALA A 450 17.03 66.94 -28.06
C ALA A 450 16.97 67.46 -29.51
N ARG A 451 16.03 66.97 -30.34
CA ARG A 451 15.75 67.54 -31.67
C ARG A 451 15.14 68.94 -31.58
N ILE A 452 14.17 69.15 -30.70
CA ILE A 452 13.55 70.47 -30.47
C ILE A 452 14.60 71.47 -29.99
N GLU A 453 15.46 71.09 -29.05
CA GLU A 453 16.54 71.95 -28.56
C GLU A 453 17.58 72.27 -29.66
N ASN A 454 17.91 71.30 -30.51
CA ASN A 454 18.72 71.56 -31.71
C ASN A 454 18.03 72.55 -32.67
N MET A 455 16.73 72.40 -32.93
CA MET A 455 15.97 73.32 -33.78
C MET A 455 15.92 74.74 -33.18
N LEU A 456 15.69 74.89 -31.88
CA LEU A 456 15.72 76.17 -31.18
C LEU A 456 17.12 76.83 -31.24
N ARG A 457 18.20 76.05 -31.12
CA ARG A 457 19.57 76.56 -31.30
C ARG A 457 19.87 76.96 -32.75
N HIS A 458 19.31 76.27 -33.75
CA HIS A 458 19.36 76.70 -35.15
C HIS A 458 18.55 77.98 -35.39
N GLU A 459 17.34 78.09 -34.82
CA GLU A 459 16.50 79.29 -34.91
C GLU A 459 17.21 80.51 -34.29
N ALA A 460 17.75 80.38 -33.07
CA ALA A 460 18.52 81.44 -32.43
C ALA A 460 19.74 81.87 -33.26
N SER A 461 20.42 80.92 -33.93
CA SER A 461 21.52 81.22 -34.86
C SER A 461 21.05 81.96 -36.12
N LEU A 462 19.87 81.61 -36.67
CA LEU A 462 19.27 82.32 -37.80
C LEU A 462 18.80 83.72 -37.42
N GLN A 463 18.15 83.90 -36.27
CA GLN A 463 17.76 85.20 -35.74
C GLN A 463 18.98 86.10 -35.46
N ALA A 464 20.08 85.52 -34.95
CA ALA A 464 21.33 86.25 -34.76
C ALA A 464 21.94 86.72 -36.10
N LYS A 465 21.92 85.87 -37.14
CA LYS A 465 22.35 86.25 -38.50
C LYS A 465 21.45 87.32 -39.11
N GLN A 466 20.13 87.25 -38.93
CA GLN A 466 19.21 88.28 -39.39
C GLN A 466 19.48 89.63 -38.71
N LYS A 467 19.72 89.65 -37.40
CA LYS A 467 20.10 90.88 -36.67
C LYS A 467 21.44 91.46 -37.15
N ALA A 468 22.44 90.62 -37.39
CA ALA A 468 23.72 91.06 -37.93
C ALA A 468 23.60 91.63 -39.35
N LEU A 469 22.79 91.00 -40.22
CA LEU A 469 22.52 91.49 -41.58
C LEU A 469 21.74 92.82 -41.58
N LEU A 470 20.76 92.98 -40.68
CA LEU A 470 20.07 94.26 -40.49
C LEU A 470 21.05 95.35 -40.05
N GLN A 471 21.90 95.08 -39.06
CA GLN A 471 22.91 96.03 -38.59
C GLN A 471 23.94 96.40 -39.68
N GLN A 472 24.26 95.49 -40.60
CA GLN A 472 25.08 95.80 -41.79
C GLN A 472 24.33 96.70 -42.78
N LEU A 473 23.02 96.48 -42.95
CA LEU A 473 22.17 97.29 -43.82
C LEU A 473 22.01 98.71 -43.26
N ASP A 474 21.76 98.84 -41.95
CA ASP A 474 21.75 100.12 -41.22
C ASP A 474 23.07 100.89 -41.41
N SER A 475 24.23 100.21 -41.35
CA SER A 475 25.52 100.86 -41.60
C SER A 475 25.73 101.27 -43.07
N LEU A 476 25.23 100.49 -44.04
CA LEU A 476 25.29 100.88 -45.45
C LEU A 476 24.39 102.08 -45.75
N ASP A 477 23.20 102.16 -45.15
CA ASP A 477 22.31 103.31 -45.29
C ASP A 477 22.93 104.56 -44.64
N GLN A 478 23.65 104.43 -43.51
CA GLN A 478 24.41 105.53 -42.93
C GLN A 478 25.57 105.98 -43.84
N GLU A 479 26.39 105.06 -44.36
CA GLU A 479 27.45 105.38 -45.34
C GLU A 479 26.87 106.08 -46.59
N CYS A 480 25.70 105.64 -47.08
CA CYS A 480 25.03 106.27 -48.20
C CYS A 480 24.51 107.68 -47.90
N GLU A 481 24.11 107.97 -46.66
CA GLU A 481 23.65 109.31 -46.26
C GLU A 481 24.83 110.26 -46.02
N GLU A 482 25.91 109.80 -45.39
CA GLU A 482 27.16 110.56 -45.24
C GLU A 482 27.76 110.92 -46.61
N LEU A 483 27.72 109.99 -47.58
CA LEU A 483 28.09 110.27 -48.97
C LEU A 483 27.14 111.26 -49.65
N ARG A 484 25.81 111.20 -49.40
CA ARG A 484 24.87 112.20 -49.94
C ARG A 484 25.14 113.61 -49.42
N ILE A 485 25.42 113.75 -48.12
CA ILE A 485 25.80 115.03 -47.51
C ILE A 485 27.10 115.55 -48.13
N SER A 486 28.14 114.71 -48.21
CA SER A 486 29.42 115.10 -48.83
C SER A 486 29.32 115.48 -50.31
N VAL A 487 28.35 114.93 -51.06
CA VAL A 487 28.06 115.36 -52.43
C VAL A 487 27.35 116.72 -52.45
N SER A 488 26.38 116.95 -51.55
CA SER A 488 25.70 118.24 -51.43
C SER A 488 26.68 119.38 -51.11
N ASP A 489 27.59 119.18 -50.14
CA ASP A 489 28.61 120.16 -49.78
C ASP A 489 29.55 120.47 -50.96
N ALA A 490 29.95 119.44 -51.71
CA ALA A 490 30.78 119.58 -52.91
C ALA A 490 30.06 120.28 -54.08
N GLU A 491 28.74 120.10 -54.22
CA GLU A 491 27.94 120.85 -55.19
C GLU A 491 27.80 122.33 -54.77
N GLU A 492 27.63 122.63 -53.47
CA GLU A 492 27.66 124.02 -52.99
C GLU A 492 29.02 124.69 -53.27
N ASP A 493 30.13 124.04 -52.94
CA ASP A 493 31.50 124.53 -53.23
C ASP A 493 31.72 124.75 -54.72
N LYS A 494 31.24 123.84 -55.58
CA LYS A 494 31.27 124.04 -57.03
C LYS A 494 30.52 125.30 -57.45
N THR A 495 29.30 125.54 -56.95
CA THR A 495 28.55 126.79 -57.27
C THR A 495 29.18 128.05 -56.66
N ARG A 496 30.02 127.92 -55.63
CA ARG A 496 30.84 128.99 -55.04
C ARG A 496 31.93 129.40 -56.04
N LEU A 497 32.75 128.43 -56.43
CA LEU A 497 33.87 128.62 -57.37
C LEU A 497 33.39 129.07 -58.77
N GLU A 498 32.25 128.57 -59.25
CA GLU A 498 31.63 129.01 -60.52
C GLU A 498 31.15 130.48 -60.51
N LYS A 499 31.03 131.14 -59.35
CA LYS A 499 30.76 132.59 -59.24
C LYS A 499 32.07 133.38 -59.26
N GLU A 500 33.06 132.96 -58.48
CA GLU A 500 34.40 133.58 -58.42
C GLU A 500 35.08 133.58 -59.79
N ILE A 501 35.00 132.47 -60.54
CA ILE A 501 35.52 132.38 -61.92
C ILE A 501 34.86 133.43 -62.83
N LYS A 502 33.54 133.66 -62.71
CA LYS A 502 32.82 134.64 -63.53
C LYS A 502 33.24 136.08 -63.21
N GLU A 503 33.46 136.42 -61.94
CA GLU A 503 33.97 137.74 -61.56
C GLU A 503 35.40 137.96 -62.07
N ILE A 504 36.30 136.98 -61.91
CA ILE A 504 37.68 137.04 -62.42
C ILE A 504 37.70 137.17 -63.95
N GLU A 505 36.84 136.43 -64.65
CA GLU A 505 36.75 136.48 -66.11
C GLU A 505 36.18 137.82 -66.61
N GLN A 506 35.24 138.43 -65.88
CA GLN A 506 34.72 139.77 -66.16
C GLN A 506 35.78 140.86 -65.90
N GLN A 507 36.58 140.74 -64.83
CA GLN A 507 37.76 141.60 -64.58
C GLN A 507 38.81 141.47 -65.69
N ARG A 508 39.10 140.23 -66.15
CA ARG A 508 40.03 139.98 -67.26
C ARG A 508 39.59 140.70 -68.54
N GLN A 509 38.30 140.61 -68.90
CA GLN A 509 37.75 141.32 -70.05
C GLN A 509 37.92 142.86 -69.93
N GLN A 510 37.67 143.41 -68.75
CA GLN A 510 37.81 144.86 -68.51
C GLN A 510 39.26 145.36 -68.64
N VAL A 511 40.24 144.57 -68.18
CA VAL A 511 41.68 144.87 -68.37
C VAL A 511 42.09 144.71 -69.84
N GLN A 512 41.62 143.65 -70.51
CA GLN A 512 41.94 143.35 -71.90
C GLN A 512 41.39 144.40 -72.87
N ALA A 513 40.23 145.01 -72.57
CA ALA A 513 39.70 146.15 -73.32
C ALA A 513 40.61 147.39 -73.22
N LYS A 514 41.03 147.76 -72.01
CA LYS A 514 41.96 148.90 -71.78
C LYS A 514 43.32 148.69 -72.46
N LEU A 515 43.80 147.45 -72.52
CA LEU A 515 45.04 147.11 -73.22
C LEU A 515 44.91 147.31 -74.74
N HIS A 516 43.78 146.91 -75.33
CA HIS A 516 43.52 147.13 -76.77
C HIS A 516 43.43 148.61 -77.15
N GLU A 517 42.80 149.43 -76.31
CA GLU A 517 42.69 150.89 -76.50
C GLU A 517 44.07 151.56 -76.50
N GLN A 518 44.93 151.22 -75.52
CA GLN A 518 46.32 151.69 -75.47
C GLN A 518 47.13 151.23 -76.70
N GLN A 519 47.01 149.96 -77.10
CA GLN A 519 47.72 149.43 -78.28
C GLN A 519 47.29 150.10 -79.59
N ALA A 520 46.02 150.49 -79.73
CA ALA A 520 45.54 151.23 -80.90
C ALA A 520 46.18 152.62 -80.97
N LEU A 521 46.16 153.36 -79.85
CA LEU A 521 46.74 154.70 -79.74
C LEU A 521 48.26 154.69 -80.02
N THR A 522 49.00 153.71 -79.48
CA THR A 522 50.45 153.57 -79.72
C THR A 522 50.77 153.32 -81.19
N LYS A 523 49.99 152.48 -81.90
CA LYS A 523 50.18 152.23 -83.34
C LYS A 523 49.94 153.47 -84.18
N GLN A 524 48.93 154.28 -83.82
CA GLN A 524 48.59 155.50 -84.55
C GLN A 524 49.71 156.55 -84.47
N LEU A 525 50.28 156.75 -83.26
CA LEU A 525 51.44 157.64 -83.06
C LEU A 525 52.70 157.17 -83.79
N GLN A 526 52.96 155.86 -83.83
CA GLN A 526 54.08 155.31 -84.60
C GLN A 526 53.92 155.59 -86.11
N GLN A 527 52.70 155.44 -86.63
CA GLN A 527 52.42 155.63 -88.06
C GLN A 527 52.55 157.10 -88.50
N GLU A 528 52.18 158.06 -87.64
CA GLU A 528 52.47 159.48 -87.89
C GLU A 528 53.98 159.77 -87.88
N LYS A 529 54.72 159.29 -86.87
CA LYS A 529 56.17 159.46 -86.76
C LYS A 529 56.89 159.01 -88.05
N ASP A 530 56.62 157.79 -88.48
CA ASP A 530 57.35 157.18 -89.61
C ASP A 530 57.06 157.94 -90.93
N SER A 531 55.85 158.51 -91.08
CA SER A 531 55.50 159.36 -92.23
C SER A 531 56.26 160.70 -92.25
N LEU A 532 56.53 161.29 -91.08
CA LEU A 532 57.27 162.56 -90.95
C LEU A 532 58.78 162.37 -91.21
N GLU A 533 59.34 161.25 -90.75
CA GLU A 533 60.73 160.86 -91.06
C GLU A 533 60.93 160.56 -92.54
N GLN A 534 59.96 159.92 -93.20
CA GLN A 534 60.02 159.66 -94.64
C GLN A 534 59.94 160.95 -95.48
N ALA A 535 59.02 161.86 -95.14
CA ALA A 535 58.88 163.14 -95.86
C ALA A 535 60.10 164.07 -95.70
N THR A 536 60.77 164.04 -94.54
CA THR A 536 62.02 164.81 -94.33
C THR A 536 63.20 164.20 -95.09
N ALA A 537 63.28 162.87 -95.22
CA ALA A 537 64.30 162.21 -96.03
C ALA A 537 64.21 162.55 -97.53
N GLU A 538 63.00 162.58 -98.10
CA GLU A 538 62.79 162.97 -99.51
C GLU A 538 63.16 164.45 -99.76
N LEU A 539 62.80 165.36 -98.84
CA LEU A 539 63.18 166.77 -98.94
C LEU A 539 64.71 166.96 -98.96
N CYS A 540 65.43 166.30 -98.05
CA CYS A 540 66.90 166.34 -98.04
C CYS A 540 67.51 165.83 -99.34
N LYS A 541 67.01 164.72 -99.89
CA LYS A 541 67.48 164.15 -101.16
C LYS A 541 67.30 165.13 -102.33
N ASN A 542 66.10 165.70 -102.47
CA ASN A 542 65.76 166.60 -103.57
C ASN A 542 66.61 167.90 -103.56
N ILE A 543 66.99 168.38 -102.37
CA ILE A 543 67.90 169.53 -102.23
C ILE A 543 69.29 169.18 -102.79
N SER A 544 69.87 168.03 -102.42
CA SER A 544 71.19 167.62 -102.90
C SER A 544 71.26 167.36 -104.41
N GLU A 545 70.19 166.83 -105.01
CA GLU A 545 70.13 166.61 -106.47
C GLU A 545 70.10 167.93 -107.26
N LEU A 546 69.45 168.97 -106.75
CA LEU A 546 69.41 170.30 -107.37
C LEU A 546 70.76 171.04 -107.33
N GLU A 547 71.56 170.86 -106.27
CA GLU A 547 72.89 171.49 -106.16
C GLU A 547 73.89 170.98 -107.22
N VAL A 548 73.76 169.71 -107.64
CA VAL A 548 74.61 169.10 -108.68
C VAL A 548 74.35 169.73 -110.06
N VAL A 549 73.08 169.88 -110.44
CA VAL A 549 72.70 170.44 -111.76
C VAL A 549 73.22 171.88 -111.93
N ILE A 550 73.17 172.68 -110.87
CA ILE A 550 73.67 174.07 -110.85
C ILE A 550 75.20 174.14 -111.02
N GLN A 551 75.93 173.14 -110.51
CA GLN A 551 77.39 173.02 -110.69
C GLN A 551 77.80 172.71 -112.14
N GLU A 552 77.02 171.89 -112.85
CA GLU A 552 77.36 171.51 -114.23
C GLU A 552 77.10 172.64 -115.24
N GLN A 553 76.00 173.38 -115.10
CA GLN A 553 75.68 174.50 -115.99
C GLN A 553 76.77 175.59 -115.97
N LYS A 554 77.27 175.99 -114.79
CA LYS A 554 78.35 176.98 -114.65
C LYS A 554 79.66 176.56 -115.33
N LYS A 555 79.99 175.26 -115.29
CA LYS A 555 81.21 174.73 -115.95
C LYS A 555 81.08 174.79 -117.48
N ARG A 556 79.88 174.50 -118.01
CA ARG A 556 79.58 174.57 -119.45
C ARG A 556 79.67 175.99 -119.99
N GLU A 557 79.14 176.97 -119.25
CA GLU A 557 79.16 178.39 -119.62
C GLU A 557 80.59 178.96 -119.67
N THR A 558 81.41 178.64 -118.65
CA THR A 558 82.81 179.12 -118.56
C THR A 558 83.68 178.66 -119.74
N LEU A 559 83.42 177.46 -120.29
CA LEU A 559 84.24 176.88 -121.36
C LEU A 559 83.97 177.49 -122.74
N LEU A 560 82.80 178.11 -122.95
CA LEU A 560 82.38 178.67 -124.24
C LEU A 560 82.99 180.06 -124.55
N VAL A 561 83.62 180.71 -123.56
CA VAL A 561 84.10 182.10 -123.67
C VAL A 561 85.59 182.19 -124.06
N THR A 562 86.38 181.12 -123.84
CA THR A 562 87.85 181.19 -123.84
C THR A 562 88.56 180.84 -125.15
N PHE A 563 87.90 180.24 -126.14
CA PHE A 563 88.54 179.80 -127.40
C PHE A 563 87.71 180.11 -128.66
N PRO A 564 87.78 181.34 -129.22
CA PRO A 564 86.91 181.76 -130.33
C PRO A 564 87.16 181.08 -131.68
N GLU A 565 88.36 180.52 -131.92
CA GLU A 565 88.74 179.93 -133.21
C GLU A 565 88.38 178.44 -133.35
N LEU A 566 87.88 177.80 -132.28
CA LEU A 566 87.45 176.38 -132.27
C LEU A 566 85.96 176.20 -132.59
N ASN A 567 85.41 177.04 -133.48
CA ASN A 567 84.00 176.98 -133.92
C ASN A 567 83.90 176.58 -135.41
N ILE A 568 84.28 175.35 -135.72
CA ILE A 568 84.21 174.73 -137.06
C ILE A 568 83.93 173.21 -136.89
N PRO A 569 83.34 172.52 -137.88
CA PRO A 569 81.95 172.09 -137.74
C PRO A 569 81.82 170.55 -137.83
N SER A 570 80.80 170.07 -138.54
CA SER A 570 80.54 168.66 -138.89
C SER A 570 79.98 167.75 -137.77
N GLU A 571 79.05 166.81 -138.01
CA GLU A 571 78.02 166.75 -139.08
C GLU A 571 76.99 165.62 -138.80
N VAL A 572 75.76 165.82 -139.32
CA VAL A 572 74.66 164.85 -139.58
C VAL A 572 73.99 164.05 -138.44
N TYR A 573 72.71 163.75 -138.72
CA TYR A 573 71.77 162.77 -138.15
C TYR A 573 71.21 163.04 -136.73
N PHE A 574 69.88 163.10 -136.52
CA PHE A 574 68.74 162.90 -137.44
C PHE A 574 67.87 164.15 -137.58
N GLU A 575 67.44 164.43 -138.82
CA GLU A 575 66.25 165.24 -139.08
C GLU A 575 65.01 164.34 -138.95
N SER A 576 63.99 164.81 -138.22
CA SER A 576 62.59 164.45 -138.46
C SER A 576 61.85 165.72 -138.87
N SER A 577 61.09 165.65 -139.96
CA SER A 577 60.89 166.76 -140.89
C SER A 577 60.04 167.93 -140.37
N GLY A 578 59.43 167.82 -139.18
CA GLY A 578 58.36 168.75 -138.74
C GLY A 578 57.09 168.68 -139.60
N ASN A 579 57.04 167.78 -140.59
CA ASN A 579 55.90 167.50 -141.46
C ASN A 579 55.60 165.99 -141.38
N LEU A 580 54.41 165.65 -140.88
CA LEU A 580 54.06 164.28 -140.50
C LEU A 580 53.94 163.31 -141.69
N ALA A 581 53.77 163.81 -142.92
CA ALA A 581 53.55 162.98 -144.10
C ALA A 581 54.85 162.35 -144.65
N GLU A 582 55.93 163.14 -144.82
CA GLU A 582 57.15 162.67 -145.49
C GLU A 582 57.95 161.69 -144.65
N ASP A 583 57.99 161.85 -143.32
CA ASP A 583 58.74 160.94 -142.45
C ASP A 583 58.13 159.53 -142.44
N MET A 584 56.79 159.44 -142.49
CA MET A 584 56.10 158.16 -142.64
C MET A 584 56.43 157.46 -143.97
N GLU A 585 56.61 158.21 -145.06
CA GLU A 585 56.99 157.65 -146.36
C GLU A 585 58.48 157.24 -146.42
N LYS A 586 59.38 158.04 -145.85
CA LYS A 586 60.80 157.70 -145.69
C LYS A 586 61.00 156.46 -144.82
N GLN A 587 60.22 156.33 -143.73
CA GLN A 587 60.28 155.15 -142.84
C GLN A 587 59.62 153.90 -143.46
N MET A 588 58.61 154.07 -144.32
CA MET A 588 58.08 153.01 -145.20
C MET A 588 59.18 152.45 -146.11
N GLN A 589 59.92 153.31 -146.83
CA GLN A 589 61.02 152.88 -147.71
C GLN A 589 62.15 152.18 -146.93
N ALA A 590 62.52 152.70 -145.75
CA ALA A 590 63.54 152.08 -144.90
C ALA A 590 63.19 150.64 -144.48
N ASN A 591 61.92 150.37 -144.15
CA ASN A 591 61.47 149.02 -143.82
C ASN A 591 61.23 148.14 -145.06
N SER A 592 60.91 148.69 -146.24
CA SER A 592 60.93 147.93 -147.50
C SER A 592 62.32 147.35 -147.81
N ILE A 593 63.39 148.11 -147.56
CA ILE A 593 64.78 147.62 -147.67
C ILE A 593 65.07 146.55 -146.62
N ARG A 594 64.57 146.73 -145.39
CA ARG A 594 64.72 145.77 -144.28
C ARG A 594 64.06 144.41 -144.56
N ILE A 595 62.93 144.41 -145.27
CA ILE A 595 62.26 143.19 -145.74
C ILE A 595 63.18 142.41 -146.68
N GLY A 596 63.83 143.06 -147.65
CA GLY A 596 64.79 142.42 -148.55
C GLY A 596 65.97 141.75 -147.84
N ILE A 597 66.51 142.37 -146.79
CA ILE A 597 67.60 141.77 -145.98
C ILE A 597 67.11 140.53 -145.22
N LEU A 598 65.88 140.53 -144.72
CA LEU A 598 65.25 139.36 -144.09
C LEU A 598 64.93 138.25 -145.11
N GLU A 599 64.68 138.60 -146.38
CA GLU A 599 64.52 137.62 -147.47
C GLU A 599 65.84 136.92 -147.85
N ASP A 600 66.98 137.59 -147.67
CA ASP A 600 68.31 136.98 -147.75
C ASP A 600 68.62 136.05 -146.56
N GLU A 601 68.10 136.32 -145.35
CA GLU A 601 68.17 135.37 -144.22
C GLU A 601 67.24 134.16 -144.42
N ASN A 602 66.10 134.38 -145.08
CA ASN A 602 65.20 133.34 -145.59
C ASN A 602 65.94 132.39 -146.53
N ALA A 603 66.98 132.84 -147.25
CA ALA A 603 67.86 131.97 -148.05
C ALA A 603 68.82 131.11 -147.21
N ARG A 604 69.34 131.62 -146.08
CA ARG A 604 70.28 130.87 -145.22
C ARG A 604 69.59 129.88 -144.26
N LEU A 605 68.39 130.19 -143.78
CA LEU A 605 67.59 129.23 -142.99
C LEU A 605 67.20 127.98 -143.80
N ARG A 606 67.00 128.12 -145.12
CA ARG A 606 66.84 127.00 -146.06
C ARG A 606 68.06 126.05 -146.07
N THR A 607 69.23 126.48 -145.63
CA THR A 607 70.43 125.63 -145.48
C THR A 607 70.44 124.82 -144.18
N SER A 608 69.93 125.36 -143.07
CA SER A 608 70.06 124.71 -141.74
C SER A 608 69.08 123.56 -141.51
N LEU A 609 67.84 123.65 -142.00
CA LEU A 609 66.91 122.51 -142.01
C LEU A 609 67.04 121.62 -143.27
N SER A 610 67.86 121.99 -144.25
CA SER A 610 68.11 121.19 -145.47
C SER A 610 68.79 119.84 -145.22
N LYS A 611 69.35 119.62 -144.02
CA LYS A 611 70.18 118.44 -143.71
C LYS A 611 69.97 117.81 -142.34
N LEU A 612 69.22 118.45 -141.43
CA LEU A 612 69.40 118.23 -139.99
C LEU A 612 68.10 117.91 -139.23
N ARG A 613 67.77 116.62 -139.08
CA ARG A 613 68.42 115.45 -139.71
C ARG A 613 67.41 114.35 -140.00
N ASP A 614 67.43 113.90 -141.25
CA ASP A 614 67.01 112.58 -141.69
C ASP A 614 65.50 112.27 -141.48
N SER A 615 64.85 111.29 -142.11
CA SER A 615 65.32 110.02 -142.67
C SER A 615 65.88 109.03 -141.64
N ALA A 616 65.98 109.43 -140.35
CA ALA A 616 66.45 108.60 -139.24
C ALA A 616 65.32 107.70 -138.70
N GLN A 617 64.78 106.91 -139.63
CA GLN A 617 63.98 105.71 -139.42
C GLN A 617 62.62 105.87 -138.71
N GLN A 618 61.56 105.97 -139.54
CA GLN A 618 60.29 105.22 -139.39
C GLN A 618 59.46 105.46 -138.10
N GLY A 619 58.48 106.37 -138.02
CA GLY A 619 57.94 107.33 -138.99
C GLY A 619 56.47 107.72 -138.67
N ALA A 620 56.04 108.91 -139.10
CA ALA A 620 54.65 109.42 -139.18
C ALA A 620 53.87 109.90 -137.91
N LEU A 621 54.01 111.22 -137.64
CA LEU A 621 52.92 112.24 -137.54
C LEU A 621 52.09 112.51 -136.24
N LYS A 622 52.16 113.80 -135.79
CA LYS A 622 51.23 114.68 -134.97
C LYS A 622 51.61 114.88 -133.46
N LEU A 623 51.18 115.89 -132.66
CA LEU A 623 50.23 117.03 -132.82
C LEU A 623 50.45 118.30 -131.89
N ILE A 624 51.11 119.39 -132.36
CA ILE A 624 50.92 120.84 -131.95
C ILE A 624 51.30 121.21 -130.43
N PRO A 625 51.15 122.43 -129.82
CA PRO A 625 52.30 123.35 -129.55
C PRO A 625 52.51 124.08 -128.16
N GLN A 626 53.77 124.50 -127.86
CA GLN A 626 54.27 125.83 -127.34
C GLN A 626 53.86 126.38 -125.92
N THR A 627 54.43 127.44 -125.25
CA THR A 627 55.62 128.36 -125.40
C THR A 627 56.02 129.11 -124.10
N GLN A 628 57.34 129.32 -123.82
CA GLN A 628 58.01 130.54 -123.22
C GLN A 628 57.59 131.08 -121.80
N LEU A 629 58.21 132.08 -121.11
CA LEU A 629 59.44 132.93 -121.22
C LEU A 629 59.91 133.47 -119.81
N TRP A 630 61.17 133.95 -119.65
CA TRP A 630 61.82 134.61 -118.47
C TRP A 630 63.14 135.33 -118.95
N PRO A 631 63.79 136.31 -118.25
CA PRO A 631 64.89 135.98 -117.29
C PRO A 631 65.32 137.01 -116.18
N CYS A 632 65.94 136.48 -115.12
CA CYS A 632 67.08 136.95 -114.27
C CYS A 632 67.19 138.40 -113.73
N SER A 633 67.69 138.65 -112.50
CA SER A 633 68.48 137.85 -111.52
C SER A 633 67.89 138.00 -110.08
N GLY A 634 68.38 137.48 -108.94
CA GLY A 634 69.58 136.70 -108.52
C GLY A 634 69.96 137.08 -107.06
N THR A 635 70.88 136.47 -106.30
CA THR A 635 71.75 135.27 -106.46
C THR A 635 72.29 134.87 -105.07
N SER A 636 72.55 133.56 -104.81
CA SER A 636 73.31 132.97 -103.66
C SER A 636 72.77 133.16 -102.22
N SER A 637 72.91 132.21 -101.27
CA SER A 637 73.65 130.93 -101.23
C SER A 637 73.04 129.91 -100.24
N GLU A 638 72.94 128.62 -100.65
CA GLU A 638 73.43 127.39 -99.94
C GLU A 638 72.82 127.00 -98.55
N THR A 639 72.77 125.73 -98.05
CA THR A 639 73.03 124.32 -98.46
C THR A 639 72.51 123.38 -97.32
N SER A 640 72.33 122.05 -97.38
CA SER A 640 72.02 121.03 -98.43
C SER A 640 71.98 119.61 -97.81
N GLN A 641 71.17 118.67 -98.36
CA GLN A 641 71.33 117.18 -98.29
C GLN A 641 71.16 116.48 -96.90
N ASP A 642 70.99 115.16 -96.71
CA ASP A 642 70.50 113.96 -97.48
C ASP A 642 70.11 112.85 -96.41
N THR A 643 69.83 111.55 -96.58
CA THR A 643 69.90 110.53 -97.67
C THR A 643 68.91 109.33 -97.44
N GLU A 644 68.82 108.39 -98.38
CA GLU A 644 68.58 106.90 -98.29
C GLU A 644 67.60 106.27 -97.24
N ILE A 645 66.55 105.48 -97.54
CA ILE A 645 66.32 104.32 -98.46
C ILE A 645 67.13 103.07 -98.04
N PRO A 646 66.51 101.93 -97.61
CA PRO A 646 66.00 100.93 -98.60
C PRO A 646 64.87 99.94 -98.22
N ARG A 647 63.99 99.64 -99.22
CA ARG A 647 63.54 98.28 -99.70
C ARG A 647 62.78 97.31 -98.75
N ASP A 648 61.98 96.33 -99.22
CA ASP A 648 61.39 95.99 -100.53
C ASP A 648 60.12 95.10 -100.33
N GLY A 649 59.28 94.92 -101.36
CA GLY A 649 58.13 93.97 -101.38
C GLY A 649 56.79 94.56 -100.90
N ALA A 650 55.71 94.74 -101.68
CA ALA A 650 55.20 94.14 -102.92
C ALA A 650 54.61 92.72 -102.72
N ARG A 651 53.41 92.34 -103.24
CA ARG A 651 52.43 93.00 -104.15
C ARG A 651 51.10 92.18 -104.19
N VAL A 652 50.06 92.66 -104.92
CA VAL A 652 48.92 91.87 -105.49
C VAL A 652 47.83 91.43 -104.46
N ASP A 653 46.51 91.58 -104.66
CA ASP A 653 45.70 92.16 -105.77
C ASP A 653 44.27 92.63 -105.37
N SER A 654 43.60 93.38 -106.27
CA SER A 654 42.13 93.41 -106.57
C SER A 654 41.07 93.65 -105.45
N SER A 655 39.94 94.37 -105.64
CA SER A 655 39.33 95.08 -106.79
C SER A 655 38.21 96.07 -106.36
N VAL A 656 37.93 97.07 -107.22
CA VAL A 656 36.63 97.72 -107.58
C VAL A 656 35.49 97.83 -106.51
N GLY A 657 34.83 98.98 -106.26
CA GLY A 657 34.93 100.35 -106.82
C GLY A 657 33.56 101.09 -106.84
N VAL A 658 33.49 102.27 -107.49
CA VAL A 658 32.30 102.85 -108.20
C VAL A 658 31.18 103.59 -107.40
N VAL A 659 30.98 104.90 -107.70
CA VAL A 659 29.70 105.71 -107.72
C VAL A 659 29.03 106.14 -106.37
N VAL A 660 28.29 107.27 -106.21
CA VAL A 660 28.23 108.63 -106.85
C VAL A 660 27.32 109.60 -106.01
N GLU A 661 27.03 110.83 -106.50
CA GLU A 661 26.03 111.84 -106.01
C GLU A 661 26.34 112.53 -104.65
N LEU A 662 26.14 113.85 -104.44
CA LEU A 662 24.99 114.80 -104.56
C LEU A 662 23.92 114.60 -103.46
N GLU A 663 23.18 115.62 -102.98
CA GLU A 663 22.88 116.96 -103.52
C GLU A 663 22.74 118.07 -102.43
N ARG A 664 22.44 119.32 -102.84
CA ARG A 664 21.99 120.44 -101.98
C ARG A 664 20.49 120.71 -102.14
N LYS A 665 19.76 120.97 -101.04
CA LYS A 665 18.64 121.96 -100.86
C LYS A 665 18.33 122.03 -99.35
N LYS A 666 17.95 123.13 -98.66
CA LYS A 666 17.53 124.52 -98.98
C LYS A 666 16.10 124.71 -99.50
N GLY A 667 15.17 125.12 -98.62
CA GLY A 667 14.07 126.01 -99.00
C GLY A 667 12.73 125.88 -98.25
N ARG A 668 12.43 126.88 -97.40
CA ARG A 668 11.16 127.15 -96.68
C ARG A 668 10.81 126.22 -95.51
#